data_AF-A0A3N9PY81-F1
#
_entry.id   AF-A0A3N9PY81-F1
#
_cell.length_a   1.000
_cell.length_b   1.000
_cell.length_c   1.000
_cell.angle_alpha   90.00
_cell.angle_beta   90.00
_cell.angle_gamma   90.00
#
_symmetry.space_group_name_H-M   'P 1'
#
loop_
_entity.id
_entity.type
_entity.pdbx_description
1 polymer ?
#
loop_
_entity_poly.entity_id
_entity_poly.type
_entity_poly.pdbx_seq_one_letter_code
_entity_poly.pdbx_strand_id
1 'polypeptide(L)'
;MKSIFFIFLRIFGVKSKLELIPLNDLKKDGDRWVSYGADPSFLIHGEFGVGWNEMSWSSNSEERIPLKMYWDNGEDFNEGRSLIIGEISKGNSNTKTYLYIPDDAIAIRLDPGEKKLDFSFSNLKVKKVSRICVAVKALRNYSFQRGYGYRGIVSLIRKVLNAIKTSGIKSLWANAKQIMEYNSNSLVNDYSSWLENSIILEKEISQINDEIEAFEYKPLISIILPVYNIEEVWLRKCIDSVLAQYYSNWELCISDDASTKLHIAKVLENYKARDSRIKVVYRSENGHISKSSNSALAIATGEFIALLDHDDELTPDALYENVLLLNRFRDADIIYSDEDKISIEGERFSPFFKPDWSPDLLLSQMYICHLTVCRKCLIDQVEGFREGYEGSQDFDLMLRVTELTDNIYHIPKILYHWRAIQNSTASSGSSKDYTHIAGLKAVEDALARRKLPATVVSVEGHSNIYLTRFRPTSNPKISIIIPTKNMASVLKTCLDSIFTKTKYFNYEVIIIDNGSTEPEIFKLYKYWEKNEKERFKVYVLDIPFNYSKLNNFGAEKASGDLLLLLNNDTEVISEDWLQEMAGQAIRPEIGAVGACLYYPDKTLQHGGVVLGLGGVAGHSHKHFASDSSGYYRRLKIVSNYTAVTAACLMIRKEIFFEVNGLEEELQVAFNDVDFCLKVWSLGYNNLWLPHVKLYHYESKSRGYEDTPEKQLRFAGEIEWVKNRWSKILNNDPAYNPNLSKDREDFSIGIPSEIYENNLNIMRCKKENVHSNKVNI
;
A
#
# COMPACT_ATOMS: atom_id res chain seq x y z
N MET A 1 30.91 23.34 37.56
CA MET A 1 29.69 23.95 36.97
C MET A 1 29.49 23.63 35.49
N LYS A 2 30.48 23.77 34.60
CA LYS A 2 30.34 23.40 33.17
C LYS A 2 29.92 21.92 32.96
N SER A 3 30.53 20.95 33.63
CA SER A 3 30.20 19.51 33.47
C SER A 3 28.76 19.13 33.88
N ILE A 4 28.18 19.75 34.91
CA ILE A 4 26.80 19.52 35.36
C ILE A 4 25.78 20.18 34.40
N PHE A 5 26.13 21.35 33.85
CA PHE A 5 25.35 22.01 32.80
C PHE A 5 25.32 21.18 31.50
N PHE A 6 26.43 20.51 31.15
CA PHE A 6 26.52 19.60 29.99
C PHE A 6 25.70 18.31 30.16
N ILE A 7 25.59 17.77 31.38
CA ILE A 7 24.70 16.64 31.68
C ILE A 7 23.23 17.08 31.58
N PHE A 8 22.90 18.31 32.04
CA PHE A 8 21.56 18.89 31.90
C PHE A 8 21.16 19.16 30.45
N LEU A 9 22.09 19.61 29.60
CA LEU A 9 21.92 19.77 28.14
C LEU A 9 21.57 18.45 27.44
N ARG A 10 22.26 17.35 27.78
CA ARG A 10 22.00 16.01 27.23
C ARG A 10 20.64 15.44 27.63
N ILE A 11 20.13 15.79 28.82
CA ILE A 11 18.91 15.21 29.40
C ILE A 11 17.64 16.05 29.11
N PHE A 12 17.73 17.39 29.12
CA PHE A 12 16.55 18.27 29.05
C PHE A 12 16.43 19.17 27.82
N GLY A 13 17.49 19.27 26.99
CA GLY A 13 17.46 19.96 25.69
C GLY A 13 17.38 21.50 25.78
N VAL A 14 18.49 22.18 25.52
CA VAL A 14 18.48 23.63 25.23
C VAL A 14 18.14 23.80 23.74
N LYS A 15 17.43 24.89 23.39
CA LYS A 15 17.19 25.26 22.00
C LYS A 15 18.52 25.74 21.41
N SER A 16 19.19 24.90 20.63
CA SER A 16 20.44 25.24 19.96
C SER A 16 20.11 25.93 18.63
N LYS A 17 20.66 27.11 18.41
CA LYS A 17 20.72 27.71 17.08
C LYS A 17 21.91 27.08 16.37
N LEU A 18 21.66 26.46 15.22
CA LEU A 18 22.71 25.80 14.44
C LEU A 18 23.16 26.73 13.33
N GLU A 19 24.45 26.70 13.05
CA GLU A 19 25.06 27.45 11.96
C GLU A 19 25.17 26.56 10.72
N LEU A 20 24.88 27.17 9.57
CA LEU A 20 24.95 26.52 8.27
C LEU A 20 26.29 26.86 7.65
N ILE A 21 27.18 25.88 7.54
CA ILE A 21 28.46 26.01 6.85
C ILE A 21 28.30 25.42 5.45
N PRO A 22 28.39 26.22 4.37
CA PRO A 22 28.34 25.66 3.01
C PRO A 22 29.56 24.75 2.79
N LEU A 23 29.34 23.55 2.25
CA LEU A 23 30.40 22.60 1.91
C LEU A 23 30.65 22.59 0.40
N ASN A 24 29.68 22.07 -0.34
CA ASN A 24 29.76 21.85 -1.79
C ASN A 24 28.66 22.63 -2.50
N ASP A 25 28.95 23.08 -3.72
CA ASP A 25 27.99 23.59 -4.71
C ASP A 25 26.98 24.66 -4.24
N LEU A 26 27.31 25.41 -3.18
CA LEU A 26 26.48 26.45 -2.58
C LEU A 26 27.23 27.77 -2.45
N LYS A 27 26.62 28.85 -2.97
CA LYS A 27 27.15 30.21 -2.85
C LYS A 27 26.10 31.10 -2.20
N LYS A 28 26.55 31.95 -1.29
CA LYS A 28 25.69 32.96 -0.66
C LYS A 28 25.66 34.22 -1.52
N ASP A 29 24.46 34.73 -1.78
CA ASP A 29 24.21 36.02 -2.42
C ASP A 29 23.19 36.81 -1.58
N GLY A 30 23.70 37.79 -0.81
CA GLY A 30 22.91 38.49 0.21
C GLY A 30 22.33 37.53 1.28
N ASP A 31 21.00 37.55 1.42
CA ASP A 31 20.24 36.66 2.32
C ASP A 31 19.80 35.34 1.65
N ARG A 32 20.19 35.12 0.38
CA ARG A 32 19.86 33.93 -0.40
C ARG A 32 21.09 33.05 -0.64
N TRP A 33 20.80 31.81 -0.97
CA TRP A 33 21.72 30.76 -1.38
C TRP A 33 21.40 30.38 -2.82
N VAL A 34 22.44 30.12 -3.59
CA VAL A 34 22.40 29.64 -4.96
C VAL A 34 23.11 28.29 -4.97
N SER A 35 22.40 27.21 -5.31
CA SER A 35 23.04 25.94 -5.67
C SER A 35 23.49 25.98 -7.13
N TYR A 36 24.68 25.47 -7.46
CA TYR A 36 25.23 25.56 -8.83
C TYR A 36 25.92 24.29 -9.35
N GLY A 37 25.85 23.18 -8.62
CA GLY A 37 26.38 21.89 -9.02
C GLY A 37 25.47 20.72 -8.62
N ALA A 38 26.01 19.51 -8.60
CA ALA A 38 25.25 18.28 -8.42
C ALA A 38 25.08 17.87 -6.95
N ASP A 39 25.86 18.44 -6.02
CA ASP A 39 25.85 18.08 -4.59
C ASP A 39 25.82 19.33 -3.68
N PRO A 40 24.81 20.21 -3.76
CA PRO A 40 24.72 21.34 -2.84
C PRO A 40 24.50 20.84 -1.42
N SER A 41 25.37 21.21 -0.49
CA SER A 41 25.29 20.71 0.89
C SER A 41 25.79 21.69 1.96
N PHE A 42 25.11 21.69 3.09
CA PHE A 42 25.48 22.41 4.31
C PHE A 42 25.99 21.44 5.37
N LEU A 43 27.17 21.67 5.92
CA LEU A 43 27.55 21.10 7.21
C LEU A 43 26.87 21.87 8.32
N ILE A 44 26.27 21.15 9.25
CA ILE A 44 25.61 21.76 10.40
C ILE A 44 26.63 21.89 11.54
N HIS A 45 26.96 23.13 11.87
CA HIS A 45 27.86 23.45 12.97
C HIS A 45 27.07 23.86 14.22
N GLY A 46 27.37 23.21 15.34
CA GLY A 46 26.75 23.46 16.63
C GLY A 46 26.30 22.19 17.33
N GLU A 47 25.88 22.33 18.60
CA GLU A 47 25.46 21.20 19.41
C GLU A 47 24.01 20.79 19.12
N PHE A 48 23.80 19.55 18.71
CA PHE A 48 22.49 18.91 18.58
C PHE A 48 22.37 17.72 19.55
N GLY A 49 21.14 17.40 19.95
CA GLY A 49 20.88 16.22 20.79
C GLY A 49 20.68 14.99 19.91
N VAL A 50 21.23 13.83 20.29
CA VAL A 50 20.79 12.55 19.73
C VAL A 50 19.45 12.11 20.33
N GLY A 51 18.70 11.30 19.60
CA GLY A 51 17.34 10.88 19.89
C GLY A 51 16.28 11.77 19.23
N TRP A 52 15.12 11.94 19.88
CA TRP A 52 14.03 12.76 19.33
C TRP A 52 14.29 14.25 19.46
N ASN A 53 14.15 14.95 18.33
CA ASN A 53 14.38 16.39 18.22
C ASN A 53 13.24 17.09 17.49
N GLU A 54 12.98 18.33 17.87
CA GLU A 54 12.21 19.31 17.11
C GLU A 54 13.22 20.16 16.33
N MET A 55 13.17 20.12 15.00
CA MET A 55 13.97 20.96 14.12
C MET A 55 13.07 22.01 13.47
N SER A 56 13.53 23.25 13.36
CA SER A 56 12.76 24.33 12.75
C SER A 56 13.65 25.30 11.98
N TRP A 57 13.17 25.81 10.86
CA TRP A 57 13.89 26.75 9.99
C TRP A 57 12.93 27.74 9.33
N SER A 58 13.50 28.81 8.75
CA SER A 58 12.80 29.75 7.88
C SER A 58 13.36 29.58 6.47
N SER A 59 12.48 29.47 5.47
CA SER A 59 12.88 29.24 4.08
C SER A 59 12.00 29.97 3.07
N ASN A 60 12.53 30.20 1.87
CA ASN A 60 11.80 30.74 0.73
C ASN A 60 12.47 30.30 -0.57
N SER A 61 11.72 29.83 -1.56
CA SER A 61 12.20 29.62 -2.92
C SER A 61 11.09 29.88 -3.94
N GLU A 62 11.43 29.93 -5.23
CA GLU A 62 10.45 30.03 -6.33
C GLU A 62 9.78 28.68 -6.62
N GLU A 63 10.43 27.59 -6.23
CA GLU A 63 9.92 26.22 -6.31
C GLU A 63 10.13 25.49 -4.98
N ARG A 64 9.57 24.29 -4.83
CA ARG A 64 9.77 23.48 -3.63
C ARG A 64 11.03 22.64 -3.77
N ILE A 65 11.93 22.73 -2.79
CA ILE A 65 13.20 21.99 -2.80
C ILE A 65 13.19 20.99 -1.65
N PRO A 66 13.30 19.67 -1.89
CA PRO A 66 13.40 18.70 -0.80
C PRO A 66 14.66 18.95 0.02
N LEU A 67 14.55 18.80 1.34
CA LEU A 67 15.64 18.97 2.27
C LEU A 67 16.01 17.63 2.89
N LYS A 68 17.17 17.10 2.47
CA LYS A 68 17.69 15.81 2.93
C LYS A 68 18.69 16.03 4.05
N MET A 69 18.65 15.19 5.06
CA MET A 69 19.60 15.17 6.18
C MET A 69 20.43 13.91 6.11
N TYR A 70 21.74 14.05 6.16
CA TYR A 70 22.68 12.95 6.33
C TYR A 70 23.27 13.02 7.73
N TRP A 71 23.64 11.88 8.27
CA TRP A 71 24.44 11.83 9.49
C TRP A 71 25.68 10.96 9.30
N ASP A 72 26.75 11.38 9.95
CA ASP A 72 28.00 10.64 10.05
C ASP A 72 28.14 10.08 11.47
N ASN A 73 28.67 8.87 11.59
CA ASN A 73 28.97 8.18 12.84
C ASN A 73 30.49 7.87 13.01
N GLY A 74 31.34 8.45 12.15
CA GLY A 74 32.79 8.26 12.13
C GLY A 74 33.32 7.53 10.89
N GLU A 75 32.47 7.27 9.89
CA GLU A 75 32.81 6.56 8.63
C GLU A 75 32.40 7.38 7.39
N ASP A 76 32.32 8.71 7.53
CA ASP A 76 31.85 9.67 6.54
C ASP A 76 30.35 9.57 6.19
N PHE A 77 29.83 10.64 5.57
CA PHE A 77 28.45 10.70 5.07
C PHE A 77 28.26 9.74 3.89
N ASN A 78 27.17 8.96 3.91
CA ASN A 78 26.80 8.07 2.81
C ASN A 78 25.28 8.00 2.63
N GLU A 79 24.86 7.58 1.44
CA GLU A 79 23.44 7.50 1.05
C GLU A 79 22.59 6.62 1.97
N GLY A 80 23.18 5.54 2.51
CA GLY A 80 22.51 4.63 3.46
C GLY A 80 22.24 5.27 4.84
N ARG A 81 22.78 6.46 5.11
CA ARG A 81 22.60 7.23 6.35
C ARG A 81 22.00 8.60 6.09
N SER A 82 20.83 8.59 5.44
CA SER A 82 20.12 9.80 5.07
C SER A 82 18.61 9.72 5.32
N LEU A 83 17.97 10.87 5.47
CA LEU A 83 16.54 11.02 5.69
C LEU A 83 16.06 12.36 5.12
N ILE A 84 14.98 12.36 4.33
CA ILE A 84 14.31 13.62 3.95
C ILE A 84 13.57 14.15 5.19
N ILE A 85 13.96 15.33 5.67
CA ILE A 85 13.44 15.90 6.91
C ILE A 85 12.35 16.96 6.67
N GLY A 86 12.17 17.38 5.42
CA GLY A 86 11.17 18.35 5.00
C GLY A 86 11.54 18.96 3.65
N GLU A 87 11.16 20.22 3.46
CA GLU A 87 11.41 20.99 2.24
C GLU A 87 11.78 22.45 2.57
N ILE A 88 12.40 23.09 1.59
CA ILE A 88 12.45 24.54 1.40
C ILE A 88 11.23 24.89 0.56
N SER A 89 10.21 25.47 1.21
CA SER A 89 8.93 25.74 0.56
C SER A 89 9.00 26.86 -0.48
N LYS A 90 8.08 26.79 -1.45
CA LYS A 90 7.77 27.88 -2.38
C LYS A 90 7.13 29.04 -1.61
N GLY A 91 7.71 30.24 -1.68
CA GLY A 91 7.30 31.38 -0.85
C GLY A 91 7.84 31.32 0.58
N ASN A 92 7.63 32.40 1.34
CA ASN A 92 8.13 32.52 2.72
C ASN A 92 7.44 31.53 3.66
N SER A 93 8.21 30.66 4.30
CA SER A 93 7.73 29.66 5.24
C SER A 93 8.57 29.59 6.52
N ASN A 94 7.93 29.20 7.62
CA ASN A 94 8.57 28.82 8.87
C ASN A 94 8.20 27.38 9.18
N THR A 95 9.09 26.45 8.83
CA THR A 95 8.85 25.02 8.95
C THR A 95 9.30 24.51 10.31
N LYS A 96 8.54 23.57 10.87
CA LYS A 96 8.92 22.81 12.07
C LYS A 96 8.61 21.33 11.84
N THR A 97 9.61 20.49 12.05
CA THR A 97 9.51 19.03 11.93
C THR A 97 10.02 18.35 13.21
N TYR A 98 9.63 17.10 13.44
CA TYR A 98 10.17 16.27 14.51
C TYR A 98 10.84 15.06 13.88
N LEU A 99 12.10 14.84 14.23
CA LEU A 99 12.88 13.76 13.66
C LEU A 99 13.73 13.08 14.72
N TYR A 100 14.06 11.82 14.46
CA TYR A 100 15.00 11.06 15.26
C TYR A 100 16.40 11.26 14.68
N ILE A 101 17.31 11.81 15.48
CA ILE A 101 18.73 11.85 15.17
C ILE A 101 19.35 10.59 15.79
N PRO A 102 19.98 9.69 15.01
CA PRO A 102 20.56 8.46 15.52
C PRO A 102 21.52 8.66 16.70
N ASP A 103 21.57 7.68 17.61
CA ASP A 103 22.36 7.78 18.85
C ASP A 103 23.87 7.81 18.62
N ASP A 104 24.32 7.33 17.45
CA ASP A 104 25.69 7.32 16.98
C ASP A 104 26.04 8.52 16.08
N ALA A 105 25.10 9.42 15.80
CA ALA A 105 25.35 10.59 14.96
C ALA A 105 26.31 11.57 15.64
N ILE A 106 27.46 11.81 15.01
CA ILE A 106 28.48 12.78 15.45
C ILE A 106 28.46 14.07 14.63
N ALA A 107 28.01 14.02 13.37
CA ALA A 107 27.86 15.18 12.50
C ALA A 107 26.59 15.07 11.64
N ILE A 108 26.07 16.21 11.19
CA ILE A 108 24.88 16.31 10.34
C ILE A 108 25.20 17.18 9.12
N ARG A 109 24.78 16.71 7.95
CA ARG A 109 24.80 17.44 6.69
C ARG A 109 23.36 17.65 6.19
N LEU A 110 23.05 18.82 5.63
CA LEU A 110 21.76 19.12 5.01
C LEU A 110 21.93 19.45 3.54
N ASP A 111 21.18 18.78 2.68
CA ASP A 111 21.32 18.85 1.24
C ASP A 111 20.02 19.40 0.62
N PRO A 112 20.03 20.65 0.12
CA PRO A 112 18.89 21.28 -0.55
C PRO A 112 18.85 20.96 -2.05
N GLY A 113 18.50 19.71 -2.42
CA GLY A 113 18.18 19.27 -3.79
C GLY A 113 19.30 19.35 -4.84
N GLU A 114 19.37 18.38 -5.77
CA GLU A 114 20.48 18.22 -6.74
C GLU A 114 20.37 19.10 -8.01
N LYS A 115 19.66 20.24 -7.94
CA LYS A 115 19.44 21.14 -9.08
C LYS A 115 19.92 22.55 -8.77
N LYS A 116 20.23 23.32 -9.82
CA LYS A 116 20.61 24.73 -9.73
C LYS A 116 19.41 25.59 -9.34
N LEU A 117 19.39 26.11 -8.12
CA LEU A 117 18.22 26.75 -7.52
C LEU A 117 18.59 27.90 -6.58
N ASP A 118 17.73 28.92 -6.56
CA ASP A 118 17.85 30.07 -5.68
C ASP A 118 16.86 29.99 -4.53
N PHE A 119 17.35 30.01 -3.29
CA PHE A 119 16.52 29.89 -2.10
C PHE A 119 17.08 30.67 -0.91
N SER A 120 16.23 31.03 0.05
CA SER A 120 16.67 31.44 1.38
C SER A 120 16.47 30.28 2.34
N PHE A 121 17.44 30.07 3.22
CA PHE A 121 17.38 29.05 4.26
C PHE A 121 18.14 29.58 5.48
N SER A 122 17.41 29.78 6.57
CA SER A 122 17.92 30.48 7.75
C SER A 122 17.24 30.03 9.04
N ASN A 123 17.71 30.57 10.17
CA ASN A 123 17.11 30.35 11.49
C ASN A 123 16.98 28.88 11.92
N LEU A 124 17.85 28.00 11.42
CA LEU A 124 17.87 26.59 11.80
C LEU A 124 18.08 26.45 13.31
N LYS A 125 17.13 25.79 13.96
CA LYS A 125 17.14 25.54 15.41
C LYS A 125 16.78 24.09 15.65
N VAL A 126 17.49 23.47 16.59
CA VAL A 126 17.19 22.13 17.08
C VAL A 126 16.92 22.20 18.56
N LYS A 127 15.87 21.50 18.99
CA LYS A 127 15.51 21.35 20.40
C LYS A 127 15.25 19.88 20.67
N LYS A 128 16.02 19.28 21.57
CA LYS A 128 15.75 17.92 22.06
C LYS A 128 14.38 17.89 22.71
N VAL A 129 13.58 16.89 22.35
CA VAL A 129 12.24 16.69 22.91
C VAL A 129 12.14 15.31 23.55
N SER A 130 11.41 15.24 24.66
CA SER A 130 11.16 13.94 25.28
C SER A 130 10.24 13.11 24.39
N ARG A 131 10.42 11.79 24.47
CA ARG A 131 9.50 10.81 23.87
C ARG A 131 8.03 11.14 24.24
N ILE A 132 7.76 11.47 25.50
CA ILE A 132 6.41 11.85 25.97
C ILE A 132 5.87 13.11 25.24
N CYS A 133 6.72 14.11 24.99
CA CYS A 133 6.32 15.33 24.25
C CYS A 133 5.91 15.01 22.81
N VAL A 134 6.69 14.16 22.12
CA VAL A 134 6.37 13.69 20.77
C VAL A 134 5.08 12.87 20.78
N ALA A 135 4.92 11.96 21.75
CA ALA A 135 3.69 11.17 21.90
C ALA A 135 2.45 12.03 22.20
N VAL A 136 2.56 13.05 23.07
CA VAL A 136 1.46 13.97 23.37
C VAL A 136 1.10 14.82 22.14
N LYS A 137 2.08 15.26 21.35
CA LYS A 137 1.82 16.01 20.11
C LYS A 137 1.24 15.11 19.01
N ALA A 138 1.75 13.90 18.86
CA ALA A 138 1.18 12.90 17.96
C ALA A 138 -0.25 12.55 18.37
N LEU A 139 -0.52 12.39 19.67
CA LEU A 139 -1.87 12.21 20.22
C LEU A 139 -2.73 13.45 20.02
N ARG A 140 -2.17 14.67 20.11
CA ARG A 140 -2.89 15.91 19.85
C ARG A 140 -3.28 16.01 18.37
N ASN A 141 -2.35 15.78 17.46
CA ASN A 141 -2.61 15.75 16.02
C ASN A 141 -3.58 14.63 15.66
N TYR A 142 -3.40 13.43 16.22
CA TYR A 142 -4.36 12.32 16.11
C TYR A 142 -5.74 12.66 16.68
N SER A 143 -5.80 13.46 17.76
CA SER A 143 -7.05 13.91 18.37
C SER A 143 -7.74 14.98 17.52
N PHE A 144 -6.98 15.90 16.92
CA PHE A 144 -7.48 16.87 15.95
C PHE A 144 -7.95 16.19 14.66
N GLN A 145 -7.18 15.23 14.12
CA GLN A 145 -7.56 14.34 13.00
C GLN A 145 -8.82 13.50 13.28
N ARG A 146 -9.25 13.38 14.55
CA ARG A 146 -10.48 12.67 14.97
C ARG A 146 -11.55 13.58 15.57
N GLY A 147 -11.43 14.90 15.41
CA GLY A 147 -12.46 15.86 15.83
C GLY A 147 -12.68 15.99 17.35
N TYR A 148 -11.71 15.58 18.19
CA TYR A 148 -11.85 15.70 19.65
C TYR A 148 -11.63 17.15 20.11
N GLY A 149 -12.64 17.76 20.74
CA GLY A 149 -12.51 19.06 21.41
C GLY A 149 -11.57 19.02 22.63
N TYR A 150 -11.19 20.20 23.15
CA TYR A 150 -10.24 20.37 24.26
C TYR A 150 -10.52 19.50 25.51
N ARG A 151 -11.80 19.27 25.84
CA ARG A 151 -12.21 18.40 26.96
C ARG A 151 -11.93 16.90 26.70
N GLY A 152 -12.03 16.46 25.45
CA GLY A 152 -11.69 15.09 25.02
C GLY A 152 -10.19 14.82 25.13
N ILE A 153 -9.35 15.81 24.79
CA ILE A 153 -7.89 15.75 24.92
C ILE A 153 -7.47 15.55 26.38
N VAL A 154 -8.07 16.29 27.32
CA VAL A 154 -7.77 16.16 28.76
C VAL A 154 -8.18 14.79 29.32
N SER A 155 -9.31 14.24 28.85
CA SER A 155 -9.78 12.91 29.21
C SER A 155 -8.85 11.80 28.70
N LEU A 156 -8.38 11.92 27.46
CA LEU A 156 -7.45 10.98 26.85
C LEU A 156 -6.09 11.00 27.56
N ILE A 157 -5.57 12.20 27.88
CA ILE A 157 -4.33 12.37 28.65
C ILE A 157 -4.45 11.71 30.03
N ARG A 158 -5.58 11.85 30.73
CA ARG A 158 -5.81 11.16 32.01
C ARG A 158 -5.88 9.64 31.86
N LYS A 159 -6.52 9.13 30.80
CA LYS A 159 -6.56 7.69 30.51
C LYS A 159 -5.17 7.14 30.20
N VAL A 160 -4.35 7.88 29.45
CA VAL A 160 -2.95 7.53 29.17
C VAL A 160 -2.11 7.56 30.44
N LEU A 161 -2.23 8.60 31.28
CA LEU A 161 -1.53 8.66 32.57
C LEU A 161 -1.94 7.52 33.52
N ASN A 162 -3.22 7.13 33.53
CA ASN A 162 -3.68 5.97 34.29
C ASN A 162 -3.21 4.65 33.70
N ALA A 163 -3.16 4.51 32.37
CA ALA A 163 -2.63 3.32 31.69
C ALA A 163 -1.11 3.16 31.91
N ILE A 164 -0.36 4.27 31.97
CA ILE A 164 1.07 4.27 32.38
C ILE A 164 1.21 3.73 33.80
N LYS A 165 0.24 4.04 34.68
CA LYS A 165 0.22 3.61 36.08
C LYS A 165 -0.13 2.13 36.26
N THR A 166 -0.89 1.53 35.34
CA THR A 166 -1.38 0.14 35.46
C THR A 166 -0.65 -0.87 34.58
N SER A 167 -0.19 -0.48 33.39
CA SER A 167 0.26 -1.42 32.34
C SER A 167 1.72 -1.23 31.91
N GLY A 168 2.42 -0.25 32.49
CA GLY A 168 3.80 0.07 32.18
C GLY A 168 4.00 0.78 30.84
N ILE A 169 5.13 1.48 30.71
CA ILE A 169 5.44 2.38 29.60
C ILE A 169 5.56 1.65 28.25
N LYS A 170 5.95 0.36 28.21
CA LYS A 170 6.25 -0.39 26.98
C LYS A 170 5.04 -0.64 26.05
N SER A 171 3.84 -0.93 26.58
CA SER A 171 2.67 -1.28 25.75
C SER A 171 2.01 -0.06 25.08
N LEU A 172 2.01 1.09 25.77
CA LEU A 172 1.61 2.38 25.19
C LEU A 172 2.56 2.83 24.08
N TRP A 173 3.85 2.49 24.17
CA TRP A 173 4.81 2.77 23.11
C TRP A 173 4.57 1.95 21.84
N ALA A 174 4.15 0.69 21.93
CA ALA A 174 3.79 -0.09 20.75
C ALA A 174 2.60 0.54 20.00
N ASN A 175 1.55 0.93 20.73
CA ASN A 175 0.37 1.58 20.14
C ASN A 175 0.65 3.01 19.65
N ALA A 176 1.49 3.78 20.36
CA ALA A 176 1.89 5.12 19.93
C ALA A 176 2.86 5.07 18.73
N LYS A 177 3.74 4.07 18.65
CA LYS A 177 4.57 3.77 17.46
C LYS A 177 3.70 3.34 16.29
N GLN A 178 2.63 2.58 16.51
CA GLN A 178 1.68 2.19 15.45
C GLN A 178 0.85 3.37 14.91
N ILE A 179 0.50 4.34 15.76
CA ILE A 179 -0.16 5.61 15.38
C ILE A 179 0.86 6.59 14.77
N MET A 180 2.11 6.58 15.25
CA MET A 180 3.19 7.41 14.73
C MET A 180 3.82 6.85 13.46
N GLU A 181 3.81 5.55 13.19
CA GLU A 181 4.17 4.95 11.88
C GLU A 181 3.07 5.24 10.84
N TYR A 182 1.80 5.33 11.28
CA TYR A 182 0.71 5.83 10.45
C TYR A 182 0.86 7.35 10.16
N ASN A 183 1.42 8.12 11.11
CA ASN A 183 1.57 9.57 10.99
C ASN A 183 2.97 10.06 10.56
N SER A 184 4.01 9.23 10.59
CA SER A 184 5.36 9.56 10.12
C SER A 184 5.44 9.44 8.60
N ASN A 185 4.55 8.65 8.00
CA ASN A 185 4.30 8.63 6.56
C ASN A 185 3.18 9.61 6.16
N SER A 186 2.50 10.26 7.12
CA SER A 186 1.47 11.26 6.84
C SER A 186 2.04 12.67 7.00
N LEU A 187 2.64 13.14 5.92
CA LEU A 187 2.86 14.54 5.67
C LEU A 187 1.48 15.23 5.61
N VAL A 188 1.14 15.98 6.66
CA VAL A 188 0.09 17.01 6.56
C VAL A 188 0.48 18.06 5.49
N ASN A 189 1.76 18.12 5.12
CA ASN A 189 2.27 18.96 4.03
C ASN A 189 2.16 18.33 2.63
N ASP A 190 2.24 17.00 2.46
CA ASP A 190 2.25 16.42 1.10
C ASP A 190 0.83 16.24 0.56
N TYR A 191 -0.16 15.93 1.41
CA TYR A 191 -1.53 15.84 0.89
C TYR A 191 -2.11 17.20 0.55
N SER A 192 -1.89 18.21 1.40
CA SER A 192 -2.28 19.59 1.08
C SER A 192 -1.59 20.08 -0.21
N SER A 193 -0.31 19.74 -0.40
CA SER A 193 0.39 20.02 -1.65
C SER A 193 -0.18 19.25 -2.84
N TRP A 194 -0.51 17.98 -2.66
CA TRP A 194 -1.11 17.15 -3.69
C TRP A 194 -2.46 17.73 -4.11
N LEU A 195 -3.28 18.20 -3.16
CA LEU A 195 -4.54 18.89 -3.43
C LEU A 195 -4.33 20.18 -4.24
N GLU A 196 -3.42 21.04 -3.82
CA GLU A 196 -3.08 22.29 -4.55
C GLU A 196 -2.66 22.01 -6.00
N ASN A 197 -1.82 21.00 -6.21
CA ASN A 197 -1.36 20.63 -7.54
C ASN A 197 -2.43 19.90 -8.37
N SER A 198 -3.31 19.13 -7.72
CA SER A 198 -4.40 18.41 -8.40
C SER A 198 -5.46 19.37 -8.92
N ILE A 199 -5.78 20.43 -8.17
CA ILE A 199 -6.72 21.48 -8.60
C ILE A 199 -6.25 22.15 -9.90
N ILE A 200 -4.93 22.30 -10.10
CA ILE A 200 -4.37 22.89 -11.32
C ILE A 200 -4.61 21.97 -12.54
N LEU A 201 -4.73 20.66 -12.32
CA LEU A 201 -4.95 19.64 -13.34
C LEU A 201 -6.44 19.31 -13.56
N GLU A 202 -7.35 19.87 -12.75
CA GLU A 202 -8.78 19.66 -12.92
C GLU A 202 -9.27 20.35 -14.20
N LYS A 203 -10.08 19.64 -14.99
CA LYS A 203 -10.70 20.19 -16.19
C LYS A 203 -11.60 21.38 -15.83
N GLU A 204 -11.61 22.39 -16.69
CA GLU A 204 -12.58 23.47 -16.55
C GLU A 204 -14.01 22.92 -16.66
N ILE A 205 -14.93 23.46 -15.86
CA ILE A 205 -16.34 23.04 -15.83
C ILE A 205 -16.99 23.14 -17.22
N SER A 206 -16.59 24.13 -18.03
CA SER A 206 -17.01 24.27 -19.43
C SER A 206 -16.68 23.02 -20.27
N GLN A 207 -15.46 22.51 -20.17
CA GLN A 207 -15.01 21.33 -20.90
C GLN A 207 -15.76 20.07 -20.43
N ILE A 208 -15.98 19.93 -19.12
CA ILE A 208 -16.79 18.83 -18.57
C ILE A 208 -18.21 18.86 -19.13
N ASN A 209 -18.83 20.04 -19.22
CA ASN A 209 -20.16 20.18 -19.78
C ASN A 209 -20.20 19.81 -21.26
N ASP A 210 -19.22 20.23 -22.06
CA ASP A 210 -19.11 19.86 -23.47
C ASP A 210 -18.98 18.33 -23.65
N GLU A 211 -18.17 17.66 -22.80
CA GLU A 211 -18.05 16.19 -22.80
C GLU A 211 -19.37 15.51 -22.39
N ILE A 212 -20.04 16.00 -21.36
CA ILE A 212 -21.35 15.47 -20.93
C ILE A 212 -22.39 15.62 -22.06
N GLU A 213 -22.39 16.73 -22.79
CA GLU A 213 -23.28 16.92 -23.94
C GLU A 213 -22.99 15.89 -25.03
N ALA A 214 -21.71 15.62 -25.31
CA ALA A 214 -21.23 14.68 -26.31
C ALA A 214 -21.38 13.18 -25.92
N PHE A 215 -21.63 12.84 -24.66
CA PHE A 215 -21.78 11.44 -24.25
C PHE A 215 -22.92 10.73 -25.00
N GLU A 216 -22.59 9.61 -25.65
CA GLU A 216 -23.57 8.70 -26.25
C GLU A 216 -24.29 7.85 -25.18
N TYR A 217 -23.65 7.62 -24.04
CA TYR A 217 -24.27 7.01 -22.87
C TYR A 217 -24.57 8.03 -21.80
N LYS A 218 -25.83 8.08 -21.36
CA LYS A 218 -26.21 8.84 -20.18
C LYS A 218 -27.10 7.96 -19.29
N PRO A 219 -26.56 6.91 -18.62
CA PRO A 219 -27.36 6.04 -17.77
C PRO A 219 -27.86 6.78 -16.54
N LEU A 220 -29.06 6.44 -16.07
CA LEU A 220 -29.56 6.94 -14.79
C LEU A 220 -28.80 6.24 -13.65
N ILE A 221 -28.18 7.03 -12.76
CA ILE A 221 -27.53 6.52 -11.54
C ILE A 221 -28.46 6.80 -10.34
N SER A 222 -28.88 5.75 -9.65
CA SER A 222 -29.62 5.87 -8.39
C SER A 222 -28.66 5.83 -7.20
N ILE A 223 -28.64 6.89 -6.41
CA ILE A 223 -27.82 6.98 -5.20
C ILE A 223 -28.65 6.49 -4.02
N ILE A 224 -28.14 5.49 -3.29
CA ILE A 224 -28.80 4.86 -2.14
C ILE A 224 -28.32 5.55 -0.87
N LEU A 225 -29.25 6.18 -0.16
CA LEU A 225 -28.96 6.98 1.04
C LEU A 225 -29.81 6.51 2.24
N PRO A 226 -29.32 5.57 3.04
CA PRO A 226 -29.96 5.22 4.32
C PRO A 226 -29.71 6.33 5.36
N VAL A 227 -30.77 6.81 6.01
CA VAL A 227 -30.71 7.92 6.97
C VAL A 227 -31.23 7.48 8.33
N TYR A 228 -30.43 7.68 9.39
CA TYR A 228 -30.88 7.49 10.77
C TYR A 228 -30.24 8.49 11.74
N ASN A 229 -31.04 9.36 12.36
CA ASN A 229 -30.63 10.18 13.52
C ASN A 229 -29.33 11.00 13.35
N ILE A 230 -28.99 11.41 12.14
CA ILE A 230 -27.85 12.29 11.85
C ILE A 230 -28.15 13.76 12.18
N GLU A 231 -27.12 14.56 12.47
CA GLU A 231 -27.28 16.01 12.66
C GLU A 231 -27.62 16.71 11.35
N GLU A 232 -28.47 17.74 11.42
CA GLU A 232 -29.01 18.45 10.25
C GLU A 232 -27.91 18.96 9.31
N VAL A 233 -26.82 19.51 9.88
CA VAL A 233 -25.71 20.06 9.09
C VAL A 233 -25.05 19.02 8.19
N TRP A 234 -24.89 17.78 8.66
CA TRP A 234 -24.23 16.73 7.88
C TRP A 234 -25.16 16.17 6.81
N LEU A 235 -26.44 15.96 7.15
CA LEU A 235 -27.44 15.53 6.18
C LEU A 235 -27.59 16.54 5.03
N ARG A 236 -27.59 17.84 5.34
CA ARG A 236 -27.63 18.90 4.33
C ARG A 236 -26.42 18.88 3.43
N LYS A 237 -25.20 18.84 4.00
CA LYS A 237 -23.96 18.74 3.21
C LYS A 237 -23.95 17.51 2.29
N CYS A 238 -24.38 16.35 2.80
CA CYS A 238 -24.53 15.13 2.01
C CYS A 238 -25.46 15.34 0.80
N ILE A 239 -26.69 15.81 1.03
CA ILE A 239 -27.67 16.02 -0.05
C ILE A 239 -27.23 17.13 -1.01
N ASP A 240 -26.65 18.21 -0.49
CA ASP A 240 -26.12 19.31 -1.30
C ASP A 240 -24.95 18.86 -2.20
N SER A 241 -24.12 17.91 -1.76
CA SER A 241 -23.05 17.33 -2.58
C SER A 241 -23.58 16.52 -3.78
N VAL A 242 -24.75 15.89 -3.64
CA VAL A 242 -25.46 15.21 -4.74
C VAL A 242 -26.09 16.24 -5.69
N LEU A 243 -26.66 17.31 -5.14
CA LEU A 243 -27.21 18.41 -5.97
C LEU A 243 -26.13 19.14 -6.77
N ALA A 244 -24.89 19.16 -6.28
CA ALA A 244 -23.75 19.81 -6.93
C ALA A 244 -23.12 18.98 -8.07
N GLN A 245 -23.59 17.76 -8.35
CA GLN A 245 -23.03 16.91 -9.39
C GLN A 245 -23.15 17.55 -10.79
N TYR A 246 -22.07 17.54 -11.56
CA TYR A 246 -22.04 18.04 -12.94
C TYR A 246 -22.90 17.17 -13.88
N TYR A 247 -22.79 15.86 -13.74
CA TYR A 247 -23.69 14.94 -14.43
C TYR A 247 -25.08 15.00 -13.79
N SER A 248 -26.13 15.23 -14.58
CA SER A 248 -27.46 15.56 -14.08
C SER A 248 -28.47 14.41 -14.10
N ASN A 249 -28.20 13.32 -14.82
CA ASN A 249 -29.11 12.17 -14.92
C ASN A 249 -28.92 11.19 -13.76
N TRP A 250 -29.32 11.63 -12.57
CA TRP A 250 -29.29 10.85 -11.34
C TRP A 250 -30.62 10.96 -10.59
N GLU A 251 -30.81 10.06 -9.64
CA GLU A 251 -31.85 10.17 -8.62
C GLU A 251 -31.28 9.84 -7.24
N LEU A 252 -31.79 10.51 -6.21
CA LEU A 252 -31.38 10.27 -4.82
C LEU A 252 -32.49 9.52 -4.11
N CYS A 253 -32.24 8.25 -3.80
CA CYS A 253 -33.17 7.34 -3.15
C CYS A 253 -32.86 7.26 -1.66
N ILE A 254 -33.66 7.98 -0.87
CA ILE A 254 -33.46 8.13 0.57
C ILE A 254 -34.41 7.20 1.33
N SER A 255 -33.87 6.47 2.31
CA SER A 255 -34.67 5.73 3.30
C SER A 255 -34.43 6.31 4.68
N ASP A 256 -35.43 7.00 5.25
CA ASP A 256 -35.41 7.38 6.65
C ASP A 256 -35.80 6.17 7.52
N ASP A 257 -34.84 5.65 8.28
CA ASP A 257 -34.95 4.42 9.06
C ASP A 257 -35.59 4.66 10.43
N ALA A 258 -36.79 5.25 10.42
CA ALA A 258 -37.53 5.65 11.61
C ALA A 258 -36.72 6.58 12.54
N SER A 259 -36.12 7.64 11.98
CA SER A 259 -35.40 8.64 12.78
C SER A 259 -36.28 9.26 13.87
N THR A 260 -35.72 9.39 15.07
CA THR A 260 -36.38 10.03 16.21
C THR A 260 -36.13 11.54 16.25
N LYS A 261 -35.10 12.03 15.54
CA LYS A 261 -34.82 13.46 15.42
C LYS A 261 -35.78 14.13 14.43
N LEU A 262 -36.68 14.97 14.97
CA LEU A 262 -37.76 15.62 14.21
C LEU A 262 -37.30 16.47 13.03
N HIS A 263 -36.06 17.00 13.07
CA HIS A 263 -35.54 17.80 11.96
C HIS A 263 -35.32 16.99 10.68
N ILE A 264 -35.07 15.68 10.78
CA ILE A 264 -34.72 14.83 9.63
C ILE A 264 -35.87 14.84 8.62
N ALA A 265 -37.08 14.48 9.03
CA ALA A 265 -38.26 14.51 8.15
C ALA A 265 -38.48 15.90 7.54
N LYS A 266 -38.29 16.97 8.32
CA LYS A 266 -38.40 18.35 7.81
C LYS A 266 -37.34 18.66 6.74
N VAL A 267 -36.10 18.24 6.94
CA VAL A 267 -35.01 18.42 5.98
C VAL A 267 -35.33 17.66 4.69
N LEU A 268 -35.70 16.39 4.80
CA LEU A 268 -36.00 15.52 3.66
C LEU A 268 -37.18 16.03 2.83
N GLU A 269 -38.27 16.46 3.47
CA GLU A 269 -39.41 17.06 2.75
C GLU A 269 -39.04 18.38 2.04
N ASN A 270 -38.18 19.21 2.64
CA ASN A 270 -37.72 20.43 1.99
C ASN A 270 -36.91 20.13 0.72
N TYR A 271 -36.03 19.13 0.75
CA TYR A 271 -35.23 18.76 -0.42
C TYR A 271 -36.08 18.07 -1.50
N LYS A 272 -36.97 17.17 -1.10
CA LYS A 272 -37.93 16.52 -2.00
C LYS A 272 -38.83 17.53 -2.73
N ALA A 273 -39.26 18.60 -2.04
CA ALA A 273 -40.03 19.67 -2.66
C ALA A 273 -39.19 20.55 -3.61
N ARG A 274 -37.87 20.61 -3.41
CA ARG A 274 -36.93 21.44 -4.19
C ARG A 274 -36.47 20.76 -5.48
N ASP A 275 -36.32 19.44 -5.48
CA ASP A 275 -35.82 18.68 -6.64
C ASP A 275 -36.57 17.35 -6.78
N SER A 276 -37.23 17.15 -7.92
CA SER A 276 -38.05 15.96 -8.19
C SER A 276 -37.25 14.67 -8.33
N ARG A 277 -35.92 14.75 -8.48
CA ARG A 277 -35.01 13.59 -8.51
C ARG A 277 -34.80 12.98 -7.13
N ILE A 278 -35.21 13.68 -6.05
CA ILE A 278 -35.06 13.20 -4.67
C ILE A 278 -36.33 12.43 -4.28
N LYS A 279 -36.16 11.13 -4.03
CA LYS A 279 -37.20 10.20 -3.60
C LYS A 279 -36.96 9.82 -2.14
N VAL A 280 -38.01 9.79 -1.33
CA VAL A 280 -37.90 9.49 0.11
C VAL A 280 -38.93 8.44 0.50
N VAL A 281 -38.48 7.38 1.16
CA VAL A 281 -39.32 6.41 1.88
C VAL A 281 -39.09 6.55 3.39
N TYR A 282 -40.19 6.57 4.14
CA TYR A 282 -40.16 6.62 5.60
C TYR A 282 -40.51 5.26 6.17
N ARG A 283 -39.57 4.63 6.88
CA ARG A 283 -39.80 3.35 7.54
C ARG A 283 -40.54 3.58 8.86
N SER A 284 -41.46 2.68 9.20
CA SER A 284 -42.22 2.73 10.46
C SER A 284 -41.43 2.20 11.65
N GLU A 285 -40.38 1.42 11.40
CA GLU A 285 -39.52 0.81 12.41
C GLU A 285 -38.05 0.89 11.95
N ASN A 286 -37.16 1.03 12.92
CA ASN A 286 -35.72 1.02 12.68
C ASN A 286 -35.29 -0.40 12.30
N GLY A 287 -34.86 -0.57 11.05
CA GLY A 287 -34.39 -1.82 10.49
C GLY A 287 -32.88 -1.91 10.34
N HIS A 288 -32.14 -0.93 10.87
CA HIS A 288 -30.72 -0.73 10.68
C HIS A 288 -30.30 -0.59 9.20
N ILE A 289 -28.99 -0.53 8.97
CA ILE A 289 -28.41 -0.17 7.68
C ILE A 289 -28.87 -1.09 6.55
N SER A 290 -28.89 -2.41 6.73
CA SER A 290 -29.27 -3.34 5.66
C SER A 290 -30.73 -3.16 5.18
N LYS A 291 -31.71 -3.09 6.10
CA LYS A 291 -33.12 -2.88 5.70
C LYS A 291 -33.36 -1.48 5.16
N SER A 292 -32.69 -0.48 5.73
CA SER A 292 -32.80 0.89 5.24
C SER A 292 -32.25 1.01 3.82
N SER A 293 -31.06 0.48 3.56
CA SER A 293 -30.47 0.44 2.21
C SER A 293 -31.36 -0.32 1.23
N ASN A 294 -31.94 -1.47 1.62
CA ASN A 294 -32.91 -2.19 0.78
C ASN A 294 -34.19 -1.39 0.50
N SER A 295 -34.65 -0.57 1.44
CA SER A 295 -35.85 0.27 1.23
C SER A 295 -35.58 1.40 0.24
N ALA A 296 -34.37 1.99 0.31
CA ALA A 296 -33.90 2.94 -0.70
C ALA A 296 -33.66 2.25 -2.06
N LEU A 297 -33.12 1.04 -2.07
CA LEU A 297 -32.92 0.24 -3.29
C LEU A 297 -34.26 -0.10 -3.98
N ALA A 298 -35.31 -0.37 -3.23
CA ALA A 298 -36.63 -0.71 -3.77
C ALA A 298 -37.29 0.43 -4.56
N ILE A 299 -36.95 1.70 -4.26
CA ILE A 299 -37.46 2.88 -4.98
C ILE A 299 -36.51 3.36 -6.10
N ALA A 300 -35.35 2.71 -6.24
CA ALA A 300 -34.35 2.99 -7.25
C ALA A 300 -34.73 2.40 -8.62
N THR A 301 -34.60 3.21 -9.66
CA THR A 301 -34.97 2.93 -11.05
C THR A 301 -33.82 3.09 -12.04
N GLY A 302 -32.66 3.52 -11.56
CA GLY A 302 -31.44 3.67 -12.35
C GLY A 302 -30.87 2.34 -12.81
N GLU A 303 -30.11 2.38 -13.89
CA GLU A 303 -29.36 1.23 -14.39
C GLU A 303 -28.19 0.88 -13.45
N PHE A 304 -27.66 1.89 -12.78
CA PHE A 304 -26.58 1.77 -11.81
C PHE A 304 -27.02 2.28 -10.43
N ILE A 305 -26.45 1.65 -9.41
CA ILE A 305 -26.62 1.97 -8.00
C ILE A 305 -25.30 2.54 -7.48
N ALA A 306 -25.34 3.73 -6.89
CA ALA A 306 -24.23 4.33 -6.15
C ALA A 306 -24.53 4.30 -4.65
N LEU A 307 -23.52 4.03 -3.82
CA LEU A 307 -23.64 4.05 -2.36
C LEU A 307 -23.15 5.38 -1.79
N LEU A 308 -23.86 5.92 -0.80
CA LEU A 308 -23.51 7.15 -0.09
C LEU A 308 -23.99 7.08 1.37
N ASP A 309 -23.10 7.39 2.31
CA ASP A 309 -23.46 7.53 3.72
C ASP A 309 -23.99 8.94 4.01
N HIS A 310 -24.97 9.02 4.91
CA HIS A 310 -25.72 10.25 5.22
C HIS A 310 -24.94 11.39 5.89
N ASP A 311 -23.69 11.16 6.23
CA ASP A 311 -22.75 12.12 6.80
C ASP A 311 -21.60 12.45 5.87
N ASP A 312 -21.50 11.83 4.70
CA ASP A 312 -20.37 11.99 3.77
C ASP A 312 -20.70 12.91 2.59
N GLU A 313 -19.69 13.22 1.76
CA GLU A 313 -19.83 14.11 0.61
C GLU A 313 -19.21 13.47 -0.64
N LEU A 314 -19.87 13.65 -1.79
CA LEU A 314 -19.29 13.35 -3.11
C LEU A 314 -18.59 14.59 -3.67
N THR A 315 -17.52 14.40 -4.46
CA THR A 315 -16.97 15.50 -5.26
C THR A 315 -17.93 15.87 -6.39
N PRO A 316 -17.99 17.14 -6.86
CA PRO A 316 -18.92 17.56 -7.93
C PRO A 316 -18.80 16.78 -9.25
N ASP A 317 -17.63 16.21 -9.53
CA ASP A 317 -17.30 15.43 -10.72
C ASP A 317 -17.52 13.92 -10.55
N ALA A 318 -17.89 13.44 -9.36
CA ALA A 318 -17.97 12.01 -9.03
C ALA A 318 -18.83 11.19 -10.01
N LEU A 319 -20.06 11.62 -10.28
CA LEU A 319 -20.93 10.91 -11.23
C LEU A 319 -20.48 11.08 -12.69
N TYR A 320 -19.90 12.23 -13.03
CA TYR A 320 -19.37 12.49 -14.36
C TYR A 320 -18.22 11.53 -14.70
N GLU A 321 -17.26 11.34 -13.81
CA GLU A 321 -16.11 10.44 -14.02
C GLU A 321 -16.56 8.98 -14.20
N ASN A 322 -17.57 8.54 -13.45
CA ASN A 322 -18.18 7.22 -13.62
C ASN A 322 -18.82 7.06 -15.01
N VAL A 323 -19.56 8.07 -15.48
CA VAL A 323 -20.21 8.02 -16.80
C VAL A 323 -19.20 8.18 -17.93
N LEU A 324 -18.14 8.96 -17.75
CA LEU A 324 -17.01 9.07 -18.67
C LEU A 324 -16.36 7.69 -18.87
N LEU A 325 -16.12 6.96 -17.77
CA LEU A 325 -15.63 5.59 -17.83
C LEU A 325 -16.61 4.68 -18.56
N LEU A 326 -17.91 4.74 -18.25
CA LEU A 326 -18.93 3.92 -18.92
C LEU A 326 -19.06 4.20 -20.42
N ASN A 327 -18.78 5.42 -20.88
CA ASN A 327 -18.74 5.73 -22.30
C ASN A 327 -17.55 5.04 -23.01
N ARG A 328 -16.45 4.77 -22.29
CA ARG A 328 -15.28 4.04 -22.80
C ARG A 328 -15.41 2.52 -22.64
N PHE A 329 -15.97 2.08 -21.51
CA PHE A 329 -16.10 0.68 -21.12
C PHE A 329 -17.55 0.37 -20.74
N ARG A 330 -18.37 0.12 -21.76
CA ARG A 330 -19.81 -0.15 -21.60
C ARG A 330 -20.15 -1.38 -20.79
N ASP A 331 -19.20 -2.31 -20.70
CA ASP A 331 -19.30 -3.54 -19.94
C ASP A 331 -18.96 -3.37 -18.46
N ALA A 332 -18.56 -2.18 -18.00
CA ALA A 332 -18.28 -1.93 -16.58
C ALA A 332 -19.52 -2.23 -15.72
N ASP A 333 -19.35 -3.18 -14.80
CA ASP A 333 -20.40 -3.67 -13.92
C ASP A 333 -20.23 -3.14 -12.50
N ILE A 334 -18.98 -2.90 -12.09
CA ILE A 334 -18.63 -2.29 -10.81
C ILE A 334 -17.54 -1.26 -11.07
N ILE A 335 -17.72 -0.05 -10.56
CA ILE A 335 -16.75 1.03 -10.60
C ILE A 335 -16.53 1.49 -9.16
N TYR A 336 -15.28 1.64 -8.75
CA TYR A 336 -14.92 2.25 -7.47
C TYR A 336 -13.87 3.34 -7.68
N SER A 337 -13.77 4.26 -6.72
CA SER A 337 -12.81 5.36 -6.77
C SER A 337 -11.93 5.41 -5.53
N ASP A 338 -10.88 6.23 -5.57
CA ASP A 338 -10.16 6.65 -4.38
C ASP A 338 -11.05 7.51 -3.47
N GLU A 339 -10.64 7.64 -2.21
CA GLU A 339 -11.34 8.44 -1.20
C GLU A 339 -10.36 9.13 -0.26
N ASP A 340 -10.80 10.16 0.44
CA ASP A 340 -10.09 10.71 1.59
C ASP A 340 -11.05 10.93 2.77
N LYS A 341 -10.52 11.52 3.84
CA LYS A 341 -11.33 11.94 4.98
C LYS A 341 -11.50 13.44 5.01
N ILE A 342 -12.66 13.88 5.49
CA ILE A 342 -12.97 15.29 5.72
C ILE A 342 -13.30 15.56 7.19
N SER A 343 -12.71 16.61 7.76
CA SER A 343 -12.96 17.03 9.14
C SER A 343 -14.30 17.74 9.28
N ILE A 344 -14.71 18.04 10.52
CA ILE A 344 -15.91 18.84 10.78
C ILE A 344 -15.75 20.28 10.28
N GLU A 345 -14.51 20.78 10.23
CA GLU A 345 -14.13 22.09 9.68
C GLU A 345 -14.02 22.09 8.14
N GLY A 346 -14.11 20.94 7.48
CA GLY A 346 -13.97 20.80 6.03
C GLY A 346 -12.53 20.57 5.54
N GLU A 347 -11.58 20.29 6.44
CA GLU A 347 -10.20 19.98 6.05
C GLU A 347 -10.09 18.54 5.56
N ARG A 348 -9.49 18.34 4.38
CA ARG A 348 -9.28 17.03 3.76
C ARG A 348 -7.95 16.40 4.21
N PHE A 349 -7.93 15.11 4.55
CA PHE A 349 -6.75 14.40 5.06
C PHE A 349 -6.84 12.88 4.89
N SER A 350 -5.70 12.18 5.08
CA SER A 350 -5.61 10.70 5.03
C SER A 350 -6.23 10.09 3.76
N PRO A 351 -5.71 10.40 2.57
CA PRO A 351 -6.19 9.78 1.34
C PRO A 351 -5.97 8.26 1.37
N PHE A 352 -6.88 7.52 0.76
CA PHE A 352 -6.71 6.13 0.38
C PHE A 352 -6.64 6.04 -1.14
N PHE A 353 -5.40 5.98 -1.63
CA PHE A 353 -5.05 5.71 -3.01
C PHE A 353 -5.01 4.19 -3.20
N LYS A 354 -6.12 3.66 -3.69
CA LYS A 354 -6.43 2.23 -3.81
C LYS A 354 -5.71 1.63 -5.04
N PRO A 355 -5.30 0.36 -4.99
CA PRO A 355 -4.87 -0.34 -6.21
C PRO A 355 -6.08 -0.60 -7.12
N ASP A 356 -5.81 -1.08 -8.33
CA ASP A 356 -6.84 -1.67 -9.20
C ASP A 356 -7.36 -2.99 -8.60
N TRP A 357 -8.26 -3.67 -9.31
CA TRP A 357 -8.99 -4.83 -8.79
C TRP A 357 -8.06 -5.93 -8.26
N SER A 358 -8.20 -6.25 -6.98
CA SER A 358 -7.45 -7.29 -6.28
C SER A 358 -8.44 -8.18 -5.52
N PRO A 359 -8.82 -9.35 -6.09
CA PRO A 359 -9.78 -10.24 -5.45
C PRO A 359 -9.28 -10.79 -4.11
N ASP A 360 -7.97 -11.02 -3.96
CA ASP A 360 -7.39 -11.51 -2.71
C ASP A 360 -7.25 -10.43 -1.64
N LEU A 361 -7.07 -9.16 -2.06
CA LEU A 361 -7.18 -8.03 -1.15
C LEU A 361 -8.62 -7.85 -0.68
N LEU A 362 -9.61 -8.02 -1.57
CA LEU A 362 -11.02 -7.98 -1.17
C LEU A 362 -11.33 -9.06 -0.14
N LEU A 363 -10.87 -10.31 -0.33
CA LEU A 363 -11.03 -11.37 0.68
C LEU A 363 -10.36 -11.04 2.03
N SER A 364 -9.41 -10.10 2.05
CA SER A 364 -8.70 -9.70 3.27
C SER A 364 -9.27 -8.43 3.90
N GLN A 365 -9.85 -7.52 3.13
CA GLN A 365 -10.48 -6.29 3.61
C GLN A 365 -11.39 -5.66 2.54
N MET A 366 -12.43 -4.95 2.99
CA MET A 366 -13.34 -4.22 2.11
C MET A 366 -12.72 -2.91 1.59
N TYR A 367 -11.80 -3.01 0.62
CA TYR A 367 -11.03 -1.84 0.17
C TYR A 367 -11.70 -0.99 -0.92
N ILE A 368 -12.71 -1.51 -1.63
CA ILE A 368 -13.39 -0.81 -2.74
C ILE A 368 -14.57 0.06 -2.28
N CYS A 369 -14.67 0.32 -0.98
CA CYS A 369 -15.84 0.92 -0.34
C CYS A 369 -16.05 2.41 -0.63
N HIS A 370 -17.14 2.87 0.00
CA HIS A 370 -17.86 4.12 -0.09
C HIS A 370 -18.44 4.40 -1.48
N LEU A 371 -17.77 5.16 -2.34
CA LEU A 371 -18.28 5.36 -3.70
C LEU A 371 -18.02 4.13 -4.57
N THR A 372 -18.94 3.17 -4.48
CA THR A 372 -19.05 2.07 -5.44
C THR A 372 -20.28 2.29 -6.31
N VAL A 373 -20.09 2.35 -7.63
CA VAL A 373 -21.17 2.38 -8.63
C VAL A 373 -21.30 0.99 -9.24
N CYS A 374 -22.42 0.32 -9.01
CA CYS A 374 -22.63 -1.07 -9.41
C CYS A 374 -23.89 -1.22 -10.25
N ARG A 375 -23.84 -2.04 -11.31
CA ARG A 375 -24.98 -2.31 -12.16
C ARG A 375 -26.11 -2.94 -11.35
N LYS A 376 -27.29 -2.32 -11.38
CA LYS A 376 -28.43 -2.68 -10.53
C LYS A 376 -28.84 -4.15 -10.71
N CYS A 377 -28.82 -4.66 -11.94
CA CYS A 377 -29.22 -6.04 -12.21
C CYS A 377 -28.37 -7.07 -11.47
N LEU A 378 -27.11 -6.78 -11.14
CA LEU A 378 -26.27 -7.69 -10.35
C LEU A 378 -26.63 -7.64 -8.86
N ILE A 379 -26.93 -6.45 -8.34
CA ILE A 379 -27.44 -6.28 -6.96
C ILE A 379 -28.79 -7.01 -6.80
N ASP A 380 -29.67 -6.88 -7.80
CA ASP A 380 -30.97 -7.56 -7.81
C ASP A 380 -30.80 -9.09 -7.82
N GLN A 381 -29.85 -9.63 -8.61
CA GLN A 381 -29.57 -11.07 -8.67
C GLN A 381 -29.06 -11.64 -7.34
N VAL A 382 -28.38 -10.84 -6.53
CA VAL A 382 -27.92 -11.25 -5.19
C VAL A 382 -28.90 -10.85 -4.08
N GLU A 383 -30.07 -10.32 -4.43
CA GLU A 383 -31.15 -9.93 -3.49
C GLU A 383 -30.77 -8.81 -2.51
N GLY A 384 -29.91 -7.87 -2.94
CA GLY A 384 -29.58 -6.68 -2.16
C GLY A 384 -28.77 -6.95 -0.88
N PHE A 385 -28.98 -6.13 0.15
CA PHE A 385 -28.25 -6.17 1.42
C PHE A 385 -28.85 -7.22 2.38
N ARG A 386 -28.01 -8.05 3.00
CA ARG A 386 -28.47 -9.08 3.95
C ARG A 386 -28.51 -8.55 5.38
N GLU A 387 -29.53 -8.96 6.14
CA GLU A 387 -29.58 -8.77 7.59
C GLU A 387 -28.52 -9.61 8.30
N GLY A 388 -28.04 -9.13 9.45
CA GLY A 388 -27.01 -9.81 10.25
C GLY A 388 -25.58 -9.58 9.74
N TYR A 389 -25.40 -8.56 8.91
CA TYR A 389 -24.13 -8.05 8.38
C TYR A 389 -23.94 -6.56 8.67
N GLU A 390 -24.75 -5.98 9.56
CA GLU A 390 -24.75 -4.56 9.85
C GLU A 390 -23.34 -4.09 10.27
N GLY A 391 -22.88 -3.01 9.64
CA GLY A 391 -21.52 -2.47 9.79
C GLY A 391 -20.46 -3.16 8.93
N SER A 392 -20.83 -4.18 8.15
CA SER A 392 -20.03 -4.78 7.07
C SER A 392 -20.91 -5.23 5.90
N GLN A 393 -22.08 -4.61 5.75
CA GLN A 393 -23.09 -4.97 4.76
C GLN A 393 -22.59 -4.76 3.32
N ASP A 394 -21.75 -3.74 3.11
CA ASP A 394 -21.16 -3.46 1.79
C ASP A 394 -20.11 -4.52 1.45
N PHE A 395 -19.40 -5.03 2.46
CA PHE A 395 -18.45 -6.10 2.26
C PHE A 395 -19.14 -7.41 1.87
N ASP A 396 -20.22 -7.77 2.59
CA ASP A 396 -21.06 -8.90 2.22
C ASP A 396 -21.64 -8.77 0.80
N LEU A 397 -22.17 -7.60 0.46
CA LEU A 397 -22.73 -7.34 -0.86
C LEU A 397 -21.66 -7.49 -1.93
N MET A 398 -20.51 -6.82 -1.79
CA MET A 398 -19.46 -6.88 -2.82
C MET A 398 -18.86 -8.28 -2.96
N LEU A 399 -18.71 -9.04 -1.87
CA LEU A 399 -18.27 -10.44 -1.97
C LEU A 399 -19.24 -11.30 -2.80
N ARG A 400 -20.56 -11.02 -2.78
CA ARG A 400 -21.55 -11.71 -3.60
C ARG A 400 -21.60 -11.19 -5.04
N VAL A 401 -21.62 -9.86 -5.23
CA VAL A 401 -21.73 -9.26 -6.57
C VAL A 401 -20.49 -9.59 -7.43
N THR A 402 -19.30 -9.59 -6.82
CA THR A 402 -18.05 -9.93 -7.52
C THR A 402 -17.94 -11.42 -7.89
N GLU A 403 -18.86 -12.28 -7.44
CA GLU A 403 -19.00 -13.67 -7.93
C GLU A 403 -19.73 -13.74 -9.28
N LEU A 404 -20.41 -12.67 -9.69
CA LEU A 404 -21.22 -12.60 -10.91
C LEU A 404 -20.53 -11.89 -12.08
N THR A 405 -19.41 -11.21 -11.85
CA THR A 405 -18.73 -10.42 -12.88
C THR A 405 -17.23 -10.27 -12.62
N ASP A 406 -16.47 -10.17 -13.71
CA ASP A 406 -15.06 -9.77 -13.73
C ASP A 406 -14.86 -8.32 -14.27
N ASN A 407 -15.93 -7.62 -14.64
CA ASN A 407 -15.88 -6.29 -15.26
C ASN A 407 -15.86 -5.18 -14.20
N ILE A 408 -14.80 -5.19 -13.39
CA ILE A 408 -14.60 -4.27 -12.26
C ILE A 408 -13.56 -3.24 -12.67
N TYR A 409 -13.81 -1.97 -12.37
CA TYR A 409 -12.96 -0.87 -12.80
C TYR A 409 -12.68 0.11 -11.66
N HIS A 410 -11.51 0.72 -11.71
CA HIS A 410 -11.05 1.68 -10.73
C HIS A 410 -10.83 3.05 -11.40
N ILE A 411 -11.30 4.11 -10.73
CA ILE A 411 -10.99 5.49 -11.08
C ILE A 411 -10.01 6.02 -10.02
N PRO A 412 -8.72 6.26 -10.35
CA PRO A 412 -7.71 6.70 -9.39
C PRO A 412 -7.83 8.22 -9.10
N LYS A 413 -9.04 8.65 -8.74
CA LYS A 413 -9.41 10.01 -8.34
C LYS A 413 -10.13 9.96 -7.01
N ILE A 414 -9.89 10.96 -6.16
CA ILE A 414 -10.63 11.14 -4.91
C ILE A 414 -12.03 11.65 -5.28
N LEU A 415 -13.03 10.79 -5.28
CA LEU A 415 -14.42 11.15 -5.62
C LEU A 415 -15.38 11.07 -4.42
N TYR A 416 -14.84 10.74 -3.25
CA TYR A 416 -15.59 10.57 -2.00
C TYR A 416 -14.83 11.14 -0.80
N HIS A 417 -15.56 11.84 0.07
CA HIS A 417 -15.04 12.42 1.31
C HIS A 417 -15.72 11.77 2.52
N TRP A 418 -14.99 10.91 3.22
CA TRP A 418 -15.47 10.23 4.41
C TRP A 418 -15.34 11.10 5.66
N ARG A 419 -16.46 11.48 6.28
CA ARG A 419 -16.45 12.43 7.39
C ARG A 419 -15.99 11.80 8.70
N ALA A 420 -14.99 12.42 9.32
CA ALA A 420 -14.47 12.02 10.63
C ALA A 420 -15.26 12.65 11.79
N ILE A 421 -16.42 12.09 12.16
CA ILE A 421 -17.21 12.50 13.34
C ILE A 421 -17.18 11.46 14.48
N GLN A 422 -17.37 11.90 15.74
CA GLN A 422 -17.18 11.10 16.96
C GLN A 422 -18.04 9.82 17.05
N ASN A 423 -19.20 9.79 16.38
CA ASN A 423 -20.11 8.65 16.32
C ASN A 423 -20.03 7.85 15.01
N SER A 424 -19.22 8.30 14.04
CA SER A 424 -18.95 7.53 12.82
C SER A 424 -18.01 6.37 13.12
N THR A 425 -18.09 5.31 12.30
CA THR A 425 -17.10 4.21 12.28
C THR A 425 -15.68 4.74 12.08
N ALA A 426 -15.53 5.91 11.44
CA ALA A 426 -14.26 6.61 11.28
C ALA A 426 -13.55 6.94 12.63
N SER A 427 -14.32 7.17 13.70
CA SER A 427 -13.79 7.71 14.97
C SER A 427 -14.01 6.84 16.20
N SER A 428 -15.03 5.98 16.21
CA SER A 428 -15.49 5.26 17.40
C SER A 428 -14.70 3.96 17.68
N GLY A 429 -14.39 3.70 18.95
CA GLY A 429 -13.64 2.51 19.40
C GLY A 429 -14.51 1.33 19.83
N SER A 430 -15.80 1.55 20.08
CA SER A 430 -16.79 0.56 20.53
C SER A 430 -17.54 -0.14 19.38
N SER A 431 -17.44 0.38 18.17
CA SER A 431 -17.95 -0.20 16.91
C SER A 431 -17.09 -1.35 16.38
N LYS A 432 -15.93 -1.58 16.99
CA LYS A 432 -14.89 -2.49 16.50
C LYS A 432 -15.20 -3.98 16.63
N ASP A 433 -16.10 -4.37 17.54
CA ASP A 433 -16.35 -5.80 17.79
C ASP A 433 -17.44 -6.35 16.85
N TYR A 434 -18.58 -5.67 16.71
CA TYR A 434 -19.68 -6.19 15.89
C TYR A 434 -19.39 -6.08 14.38
N THR A 435 -18.82 -4.95 13.92
CA THR A 435 -18.43 -4.80 12.50
C THR A 435 -17.41 -5.86 12.10
N HIS A 436 -16.45 -6.13 12.98
CA HIS A 436 -15.42 -7.13 12.73
C HIS A 436 -15.97 -8.55 12.66
N ILE A 437 -16.90 -8.90 13.55
CA ILE A 437 -17.60 -10.19 13.52
C ILE A 437 -18.44 -10.33 12.24
N ALA A 438 -19.17 -9.27 11.85
CA ALA A 438 -19.98 -9.26 10.63
C ALA A 438 -19.11 -9.44 9.37
N GLY A 439 -17.97 -8.75 9.28
CA GLY A 439 -17.04 -8.91 8.16
C GLY A 439 -16.36 -10.28 8.14
N LEU A 440 -16.01 -10.86 9.29
CA LEU A 440 -15.46 -12.23 9.33
C LEU A 440 -16.47 -13.22 8.77
N LYS A 441 -17.72 -13.14 9.24
CA LYS A 441 -18.84 -13.94 8.77
C LYS A 441 -19.07 -13.75 7.27
N ALA A 442 -18.93 -12.53 6.74
CA ALA A 442 -19.10 -12.26 5.31
C ALA A 442 -18.06 -13.02 4.46
N VAL A 443 -16.80 -13.06 4.92
CA VAL A 443 -15.74 -13.84 4.25
C VAL A 443 -15.99 -15.34 4.41
N GLU A 444 -16.36 -15.83 5.60
CA GLU A 444 -16.71 -17.25 5.82
C GLU A 444 -17.84 -17.71 4.89
N ASP A 445 -18.91 -16.93 4.78
CA ASP A 445 -20.02 -17.18 3.86
C ASP A 445 -19.55 -17.19 2.40
N ALA A 446 -18.65 -16.27 2.00
CA ALA A 446 -18.10 -16.23 0.65
C ALA A 446 -17.26 -17.47 0.34
N LEU A 447 -16.40 -17.91 1.26
CA LEU A 447 -15.62 -19.14 1.11
C LEU A 447 -16.55 -20.36 0.97
N ALA A 448 -17.62 -20.42 1.77
CA ALA A 448 -18.61 -21.50 1.72
C ALA A 448 -19.39 -21.52 0.40
N ARG A 449 -19.91 -20.36 -0.07
CA ARG A 449 -20.62 -20.25 -1.35
C ARG A 449 -19.75 -20.65 -2.54
N ARG A 450 -18.49 -20.19 -2.53
CA ARG A 450 -17.49 -20.48 -3.57
C ARG A 450 -16.88 -21.89 -3.46
N LYS A 451 -17.21 -22.63 -2.39
CA LYS A 451 -16.69 -23.98 -2.09
C LYS A 451 -15.16 -24.02 -2.06
N LEU A 452 -14.53 -22.97 -1.54
CA LEU A 452 -13.08 -22.87 -1.48
C LEU A 452 -12.55 -23.66 -0.27
N PRO A 453 -11.48 -24.46 -0.43
CA PRO A 453 -10.86 -25.22 0.66
C PRO A 453 -9.99 -24.31 1.55
N ALA A 454 -10.61 -23.30 2.14
CA ALA A 454 -9.94 -22.27 2.90
C ALA A 454 -10.62 -22.01 4.24
N THR A 455 -9.83 -21.52 5.18
CA THR A 455 -10.29 -20.99 6.46
C THR A 455 -9.89 -19.53 6.56
N VAL A 456 -10.73 -18.70 7.15
CA VAL A 456 -10.41 -17.30 7.42
C VAL A 456 -10.23 -17.08 8.92
N VAL A 457 -9.27 -16.23 9.29
CA VAL A 457 -9.07 -15.78 10.66
C VAL A 457 -8.91 -14.28 10.71
N SER A 458 -9.34 -13.67 11.81
CA SER A 458 -9.03 -12.28 12.11
C SER A 458 -7.53 -12.06 12.32
N VAL A 459 -7.02 -10.91 11.89
CA VAL A 459 -5.64 -10.52 12.20
C VAL A 459 -5.59 -9.88 13.60
N GLU A 460 -4.80 -10.46 14.49
CA GLU A 460 -4.68 -9.99 15.87
C GLU A 460 -4.27 -8.51 15.95
N GLY A 461 -4.96 -7.73 16.79
CA GLY A 461 -4.69 -6.30 16.97
C GLY A 461 -5.24 -5.40 15.87
N HIS A 462 -5.92 -5.95 14.85
CA HIS A 462 -6.45 -5.20 13.73
C HIS A 462 -7.92 -5.56 13.43
N SER A 463 -8.82 -4.59 13.63
CA SER A 463 -10.23 -4.75 13.28
C SER A 463 -10.43 -4.70 11.76
N ASN A 464 -11.47 -5.41 11.28
CA ASN A 464 -11.97 -5.42 9.90
C ASN A 464 -10.95 -5.80 8.82
N ILE A 465 -9.93 -6.57 9.20
CA ILE A 465 -9.01 -7.22 8.26
C ILE A 465 -8.87 -8.70 8.61
N TYR A 466 -8.66 -9.52 7.59
CA TYR A 466 -8.75 -10.96 7.66
C TYR A 466 -7.61 -11.63 6.90
N LEU A 467 -7.24 -12.82 7.35
CA LEU A 467 -6.25 -13.67 6.71
C LEU A 467 -6.91 -14.96 6.26
N THR A 468 -7.11 -15.08 4.96
CA THR A 468 -7.63 -16.29 4.32
C THR A 468 -6.50 -17.27 4.03
N ARG A 469 -6.58 -18.47 4.60
CA ARG A 469 -5.59 -19.55 4.47
C ARG A 469 -6.18 -20.71 3.68
N PHE A 470 -5.64 -20.93 2.49
CA PHE A 470 -6.00 -22.05 1.62
C PHE A 470 -5.21 -23.29 2.02
N ARG A 471 -5.84 -24.47 1.97
CA ARG A 471 -5.19 -25.75 2.25
C ARG A 471 -4.93 -26.51 0.95
N PRO A 472 -3.75 -27.12 0.77
CA PRO A 472 -3.48 -27.95 -0.39
C PRO A 472 -4.33 -29.22 -0.33
N THR A 473 -5.27 -29.40 -1.27
CA THR A 473 -6.24 -30.51 -1.26
C THR A 473 -5.68 -31.85 -1.77
N SER A 474 -4.56 -31.83 -2.51
CA SER A 474 -3.94 -33.01 -3.15
C SER A 474 -2.57 -33.39 -2.60
N ASN A 475 -2.08 -32.67 -1.58
CA ASN A 475 -0.71 -32.80 -1.07
C ASN A 475 0.34 -32.81 -2.22
N PRO A 476 0.36 -31.78 -3.09
CA PRO A 476 1.17 -31.76 -4.30
C PRO A 476 2.66 -31.83 -3.97
N LYS A 477 3.45 -32.55 -4.79
CA LYS A 477 4.89 -32.58 -4.55
C LYS A 477 5.50 -31.23 -4.91
N ILE A 478 6.34 -30.67 -4.02
CA ILE A 478 7.04 -29.39 -4.25
C ILE A 478 8.51 -29.68 -4.59
N SER A 479 9.00 -29.17 -5.72
CA SER A 479 10.43 -29.17 -6.04
C SER A 479 11.05 -27.81 -5.72
N ILE A 480 11.87 -27.77 -4.67
CA ILE A 480 12.65 -26.60 -4.25
C ILE A 480 13.93 -26.56 -5.07
N ILE A 481 14.08 -25.56 -5.94
CA ILE A 481 15.23 -25.40 -6.84
C ILE A 481 16.13 -24.32 -6.26
N ILE A 482 17.41 -24.68 -6.01
CA ILE A 482 18.39 -23.78 -5.40
C ILE A 482 19.66 -23.75 -6.26
N PRO A 483 19.85 -22.71 -7.09
CA PRO A 483 21.13 -22.43 -7.72
C PRO A 483 22.20 -22.07 -6.69
N THR A 484 23.42 -22.59 -6.83
CA THR A 484 24.50 -22.29 -5.90
C THR A 484 25.88 -22.33 -6.56
N LYS A 485 26.84 -21.59 -6.00
CA LYS A 485 28.27 -21.70 -6.32
C LYS A 485 29.10 -21.38 -5.07
N ASN A 486 29.85 -22.36 -4.57
CA ASN A 486 30.61 -22.28 -3.32
C ASN A 486 29.75 -21.82 -2.12
N MET A 487 30.39 -21.24 -1.10
CA MET A 487 29.77 -20.70 0.12
C MET A 487 29.02 -21.75 0.92
N ALA A 488 29.71 -22.83 1.28
CA ALA A 488 29.13 -23.95 1.99
C ALA A 488 28.39 -23.55 3.28
N SER A 489 28.89 -22.54 4.01
CA SER A 489 28.23 -22.04 5.23
C SER A 489 26.87 -21.39 4.98
N VAL A 490 26.74 -20.67 3.85
CA VAL A 490 25.50 -20.00 3.45
C VAL A 490 24.47 -21.05 3.06
N LEU A 491 24.83 -21.96 2.13
CA LEU A 491 23.93 -23.03 1.71
C LEU A 491 23.55 -23.95 2.87
N LYS A 492 24.49 -24.24 3.78
CA LYS A 492 24.20 -25.03 4.98
C LYS A 492 23.09 -24.39 5.83
N THR A 493 23.13 -23.07 6.04
CA THR A 493 22.09 -22.36 6.80
C THR A 493 20.72 -22.51 6.14
N CYS A 494 20.66 -22.36 4.81
CA CYS A 494 19.44 -22.58 4.03
C CYS A 494 18.92 -24.01 4.18
N LEU A 495 19.75 -25.02 3.87
CA LEU A 495 19.36 -26.43 3.93
C LEU A 495 18.96 -26.90 5.33
N ASP A 496 19.75 -26.53 6.35
CA ASP A 496 19.41 -26.83 7.74
C ASP A 496 18.01 -26.28 8.07
N SER A 497 17.73 -25.03 7.72
CA SER A 497 16.42 -24.41 8.00
C SER A 497 15.28 -25.10 7.26
N ILE A 498 15.47 -25.51 6.01
CA ILE A 498 14.46 -26.24 5.22
C ILE A 498 14.15 -27.58 5.88
N PHE A 499 15.16 -28.41 6.12
CA PHE A 499 14.95 -29.78 6.62
C PHE A 499 14.54 -29.84 8.10
N THR A 500 14.89 -28.83 8.92
CA THR A 500 14.56 -28.86 10.35
C THR A 500 13.28 -28.10 10.72
N LYS A 501 12.89 -27.06 9.97
CA LYS A 501 11.72 -26.21 10.32
C LYS A 501 10.48 -26.49 9.48
N THR A 502 10.62 -27.07 8.29
CA THR A 502 9.47 -27.26 7.38
C THR A 502 8.55 -28.38 7.85
N LYS A 503 7.27 -28.07 8.06
CA LYS A 503 6.24 -29.06 8.44
C LYS A 503 5.66 -29.84 7.27
N TYR A 504 5.62 -29.23 6.09
CA TYR A 504 5.15 -29.89 4.88
C TYR A 504 6.16 -30.97 4.45
N PHE A 505 5.72 -32.20 4.19
CA PHE A 505 6.63 -33.33 4.01
C PHE A 505 6.88 -33.73 2.55
N ASN A 506 5.92 -33.47 1.64
CA ASN A 506 5.98 -33.91 0.26
C ASN A 506 6.76 -32.94 -0.63
N TYR A 507 8.07 -32.83 -0.39
CA TYR A 507 8.95 -31.98 -1.17
C TYR A 507 10.26 -32.68 -1.52
N GLU A 508 10.95 -32.16 -2.52
CA GLU A 508 12.36 -32.44 -2.80
C GLU A 508 13.13 -31.13 -2.92
N VAL A 509 14.43 -31.18 -2.65
CA VAL A 509 15.40 -30.11 -2.79
C VAL A 509 16.37 -30.49 -3.90
N ILE A 510 16.47 -29.63 -4.89
CA ILE A 510 17.30 -29.79 -6.08
C ILE A 510 18.32 -28.65 -6.07
N ILE A 511 19.57 -29.01 -5.82
CA ILE A 511 20.70 -28.10 -5.94
C ILE A 511 21.16 -28.08 -7.38
N ILE A 512 21.28 -26.87 -7.95
CA ILE A 512 21.94 -26.65 -9.24
C ILE A 512 23.31 -26.02 -8.96
N ASP A 513 24.32 -26.87 -8.93
CA ASP A 513 25.71 -26.48 -8.69
C ASP A 513 26.32 -25.84 -9.94
N ASN A 514 26.60 -24.55 -9.86
CA ASN A 514 27.19 -23.78 -10.95
C ASN A 514 28.73 -23.85 -10.94
N GLY A 515 29.26 -25.06 -10.95
CA GLY A 515 30.70 -25.32 -10.97
C GLY A 515 31.39 -24.86 -9.68
N SER A 516 30.94 -25.36 -8.52
CA SER A 516 31.63 -25.09 -7.26
C SER A 516 33.00 -25.78 -7.22
N THR A 517 33.92 -25.22 -6.44
CA THR A 517 35.29 -25.75 -6.25
C THR A 517 35.67 -25.89 -4.78
N GLU A 518 34.90 -25.30 -3.86
CA GLU A 518 35.15 -25.35 -2.42
C GLU A 518 34.97 -26.77 -1.84
N PRO A 519 35.98 -27.39 -1.20
CA PRO A 519 35.86 -28.74 -0.65
C PRO A 519 34.70 -28.95 0.34
N GLU A 520 34.37 -27.92 1.12
CA GLU A 520 33.29 -27.97 2.11
C GLU A 520 31.90 -28.10 1.47
N ILE A 521 31.69 -27.56 0.26
CA ILE A 521 30.40 -27.67 -0.44
C ILE A 521 30.11 -29.12 -0.81
N PHE A 522 31.13 -29.87 -1.24
CA PHE A 522 31.00 -31.27 -1.62
C PHE A 522 30.80 -32.17 -0.40
N LYS A 523 31.39 -31.80 0.74
CA LYS A 523 31.10 -32.47 2.02
C LYS A 523 29.64 -32.25 2.43
N LEU A 524 29.12 -31.03 2.25
CA LEU A 524 27.73 -30.70 2.52
C LEU A 524 26.77 -31.48 1.60
N TYR A 525 27.06 -31.57 0.30
CA TYR A 525 26.27 -32.38 -0.64
C TYR A 525 26.21 -33.84 -0.21
N LYS A 526 27.38 -34.47 0.05
CA LYS A 526 27.44 -35.87 0.51
C LYS A 526 26.69 -36.10 1.81
N TYR A 527 26.71 -35.12 2.72
CA TYR A 527 25.94 -35.20 3.95
C TYR A 527 24.43 -35.27 3.66
N TRP A 528 23.90 -34.38 2.83
CA TRP A 528 22.46 -34.37 2.53
C TRP A 528 22.02 -35.49 1.60
N GLU A 529 22.82 -35.90 0.61
CA GLU A 529 22.53 -37.09 -0.20
C GLU A 529 22.42 -38.37 0.65
N LYS A 530 23.18 -38.45 1.76
CA LYS A 530 23.10 -39.56 2.70
C LYS A 530 21.89 -39.47 3.62
N ASN A 531 21.63 -38.31 4.21
CA ASN A 531 20.58 -38.15 5.23
C ASN A 531 19.18 -37.94 4.65
N GLU A 532 19.09 -37.41 3.43
CA GLU A 532 17.83 -37.03 2.75
C GLU A 532 17.76 -37.66 1.35
N LYS A 533 18.20 -38.92 1.24
CA LYS A 533 18.39 -39.64 -0.04
C LYS A 533 17.20 -39.58 -1.00
N GLU A 534 15.98 -39.58 -0.49
CA GLU A 534 14.75 -39.57 -1.31
C GLU A 534 14.34 -38.16 -1.76
N ARG A 535 14.85 -37.14 -1.06
CA ARG A 535 14.41 -35.75 -1.19
C ARG A 535 15.52 -34.77 -1.55
N PHE A 536 16.78 -35.16 -1.60
CA PHE A 536 17.90 -34.27 -1.92
C PHE A 536 18.64 -34.75 -3.16
N LYS A 537 18.78 -33.85 -4.15
CA LYS A 537 19.48 -34.13 -5.41
C LYS A 537 20.40 -32.96 -5.76
N VAL A 538 21.54 -33.27 -6.37
CA VAL A 538 22.49 -32.28 -6.88
C VAL A 538 22.70 -32.53 -8.36
N TYR A 539 22.60 -31.48 -9.17
CA TYR A 539 22.96 -31.48 -10.58
C TYR A 539 23.98 -30.38 -10.84
N VAL A 540 24.95 -30.65 -11.71
CA VAL A 540 26.00 -29.69 -12.06
C VAL A 540 25.67 -29.07 -13.42
N LEU A 541 25.73 -27.74 -13.49
CA LEU A 541 25.70 -26.97 -14.72
C LEU A 541 26.78 -25.89 -14.63
N ASP A 542 27.99 -26.22 -15.06
CA ASP A 542 29.14 -25.31 -15.00
C ASP A 542 29.15 -24.36 -16.21
N ILE A 543 28.57 -23.17 -16.01
CA ILE A 543 28.45 -22.11 -17.01
C ILE A 543 28.78 -20.74 -16.40
N PRO A 544 29.04 -19.70 -17.21
CA PRO A 544 29.00 -18.33 -16.69
C PRO A 544 27.70 -18.07 -15.93
N PHE A 545 27.78 -17.39 -14.78
CA PHE A 545 26.63 -17.25 -13.89
C PHE A 545 25.43 -16.61 -14.60
N ASN A 546 24.33 -17.36 -14.65
CA ASN A 546 23.07 -16.93 -15.20
C ASN A 546 21.96 -17.58 -14.37
N TYR A 547 21.31 -16.77 -13.54
CA TYR A 547 20.27 -17.19 -12.61
C TYR A 547 19.09 -17.86 -13.34
N SER A 548 18.66 -17.27 -14.44
CA SER A 548 17.56 -17.78 -15.27
C SER A 548 17.87 -19.17 -15.82
N LYS A 549 19.04 -19.35 -16.44
CA LYS A 549 19.48 -20.65 -16.99
C LYS A 549 19.55 -21.74 -15.92
N LEU A 550 20.09 -21.42 -14.74
CA LEU A 550 20.23 -22.40 -13.65
C LEU A 550 18.86 -22.86 -13.14
N ASN A 551 17.91 -21.92 -12.98
CA ASN A 551 16.55 -22.25 -12.55
C ASN A 551 15.76 -22.98 -13.64
N ASN A 552 15.86 -22.59 -14.92
CA ASN A 552 15.25 -23.29 -16.05
C ASN A 552 15.73 -24.76 -16.09
N PHE A 553 17.05 -24.97 -16.00
CA PHE A 553 17.61 -26.31 -15.93
C PHE A 553 17.12 -27.09 -14.70
N GLY A 554 17.00 -26.44 -13.54
CA GLY A 554 16.43 -27.06 -12.34
C GLY A 554 14.96 -27.45 -12.50
N ALA A 555 14.16 -26.63 -13.16
CA ALA A 555 12.75 -26.91 -13.46
C ALA A 555 12.57 -28.14 -14.36
N GLU A 556 13.50 -28.38 -15.29
CA GLU A 556 13.52 -29.60 -16.11
C GLU A 556 13.80 -30.86 -15.26
N LYS A 557 14.64 -30.75 -14.22
CA LYS A 557 14.97 -31.88 -13.33
C LYS A 557 13.92 -32.12 -12.24
N ALA A 558 13.08 -31.13 -11.97
CA ALA A 558 12.03 -31.19 -10.98
C ALA A 558 11.00 -32.27 -11.27
N SER A 559 10.58 -33.01 -10.24
CA SER A 559 9.51 -34.01 -10.32
C SER A 559 8.22 -33.60 -9.61
N GLY A 560 8.21 -32.44 -8.95
CA GLY A 560 7.06 -31.88 -8.27
C GLY A 560 6.03 -31.27 -9.23
N ASP A 561 4.78 -31.24 -8.76
CA ASP A 561 3.67 -30.53 -9.41
C ASP A 561 3.82 -29.01 -9.24
N LEU A 562 4.46 -28.60 -8.14
CA LEU A 562 4.81 -27.21 -7.85
C LEU A 562 6.33 -27.04 -7.89
N LEU A 563 6.77 -25.93 -8.47
CA LEU A 563 8.15 -25.48 -8.43
C LEU A 563 8.28 -24.35 -7.41
N LEU A 564 9.33 -24.39 -6.60
CA LEU A 564 9.72 -23.28 -5.74
C LEU A 564 11.14 -22.84 -6.13
N LEU A 565 11.26 -21.64 -6.70
CA LEU A 565 12.54 -20.98 -6.90
C LEU A 565 12.98 -20.39 -5.56
N LEU A 566 14.19 -20.72 -5.12
CA LEU A 566 14.70 -20.29 -3.82
C LEU A 566 16.19 -19.95 -3.90
N ASN A 567 16.56 -18.77 -3.39
CA ASN A 567 17.96 -18.40 -3.28
C ASN A 567 18.68 -19.21 -2.18
N ASN A 568 19.97 -19.49 -2.40
CA ASN A 568 20.79 -20.29 -1.49
C ASN A 568 21.12 -19.59 -0.15
N ASP A 569 20.87 -18.29 -0.05
CA ASP A 569 21.12 -17.43 1.11
C ASP A 569 19.81 -17.02 1.82
N THR A 570 18.86 -17.94 1.87
CA THR A 570 17.60 -17.81 2.62
C THR A 570 17.63 -18.62 3.92
N GLU A 571 16.82 -18.23 4.91
CA GLU A 571 16.57 -19.02 6.13
C GLU A 571 15.07 -19.03 6.45
N VAL A 572 14.48 -20.22 6.58
CA VAL A 572 13.06 -20.39 6.91
C VAL A 572 12.75 -19.84 8.31
N ILE A 573 11.69 -19.04 8.45
CA ILE A 573 11.15 -18.60 9.75
C ILE A 573 9.80 -19.29 10.03
N SER A 574 8.87 -19.24 9.08
CA SER A 574 7.54 -19.85 9.23
C SER A 574 7.57 -21.34 8.93
N GLU A 575 7.25 -22.20 9.90
CA GLU A 575 7.29 -23.67 9.73
C GLU A 575 6.28 -24.19 8.69
N ASP A 576 5.14 -23.52 8.54
CA ASP A 576 4.04 -23.89 7.62
C ASP A 576 4.20 -23.28 6.20
N TRP A 577 5.34 -22.65 5.90
CA TRP A 577 5.55 -21.85 4.69
C TRP A 577 5.20 -22.56 3.39
N LEU A 578 5.71 -23.79 3.17
CA LEU A 578 5.40 -24.57 1.97
C LEU A 578 3.92 -24.90 1.85
N GLN A 579 3.25 -25.22 2.96
CA GLN A 579 1.82 -25.55 2.94
C GLN A 579 0.97 -24.33 2.58
N GLU A 580 1.29 -23.17 3.15
CA GLU A 580 0.60 -21.90 2.86
C GLU A 580 0.82 -21.47 1.41
N MET A 581 2.05 -21.56 0.90
CA MET A 581 2.35 -21.25 -0.50
C MET A 581 1.68 -22.25 -1.45
N ALA A 582 1.72 -23.56 -1.14
CA ALA A 582 1.10 -24.58 -1.98
C ALA A 582 -0.42 -24.46 -2.02
N GLY A 583 -1.07 -24.17 -0.89
CA GLY A 583 -2.51 -23.94 -0.83
C GLY A 583 -2.96 -22.80 -1.75
N GLN A 584 -2.13 -21.77 -1.91
CA GLN A 584 -2.38 -20.66 -2.83
C GLN A 584 -2.04 -21.02 -4.28
N ALA A 585 -0.88 -21.65 -4.51
CA ALA A 585 -0.39 -21.96 -5.85
C ALA A 585 -1.28 -22.97 -6.61
N ILE A 586 -2.02 -23.84 -5.91
CA ILE A 586 -2.95 -24.78 -6.56
C ILE A 586 -4.23 -24.13 -7.08
N ARG A 587 -4.51 -22.89 -6.72
CA ARG A 587 -5.72 -22.18 -7.17
C ARG A 587 -5.59 -21.86 -8.66
N PRO A 588 -6.55 -22.26 -9.52
CA PRO A 588 -6.42 -22.14 -10.97
C PRO A 588 -6.05 -20.74 -11.47
N GLU A 589 -6.59 -19.70 -10.83
CA GLU A 589 -6.39 -18.30 -11.16
C GLU A 589 -5.04 -17.71 -10.70
N ILE A 590 -4.30 -18.40 -9.83
CA ILE A 590 -3.02 -17.93 -9.27
C ILE A 590 -1.85 -18.44 -10.11
N GLY A 591 -0.90 -17.56 -10.37
CA GLY A 591 0.33 -17.81 -11.13
C GLY A 591 1.53 -17.97 -10.21
N ALA A 592 2.15 -16.86 -9.80
CA ALA A 592 3.27 -16.83 -8.87
C ALA A 592 2.85 -16.47 -7.44
N VAL A 593 3.42 -17.16 -6.45
CA VAL A 593 3.20 -16.92 -5.02
C VAL A 593 4.53 -16.57 -4.35
N GLY A 594 4.61 -15.36 -3.80
CA GLY A 594 5.79 -14.84 -3.10
C GLY A 594 5.64 -14.83 -1.58
N ALA A 595 6.77 -14.91 -0.88
CA ALA A 595 6.86 -14.85 0.57
C ALA A 595 7.28 -13.45 1.09
N CYS A 596 7.06 -13.19 2.37
CA CYS A 596 7.65 -12.06 3.08
C CYS A 596 9.14 -12.34 3.39
N LEU A 597 10.04 -11.48 2.93
CA LEU A 597 11.47 -11.60 3.17
C LEU A 597 11.96 -10.47 4.09
N TYR A 598 12.75 -10.85 5.08
CA TYR A 598 13.42 -9.92 6.01
C TYR A 598 14.92 -9.89 5.80
N TYR A 599 15.48 -8.72 6.03
CA TYR A 599 16.91 -8.56 6.29
C TYR A 599 17.31 -9.16 7.66
N PRO A 600 18.60 -9.40 7.90
CA PRO A 600 19.09 -9.94 9.18
C PRO A 600 18.80 -9.04 10.39
N ASP A 601 18.65 -7.74 10.16
CA ASP A 601 18.27 -6.73 11.17
C ASP A 601 16.76 -6.71 11.47
N LYS A 602 15.98 -7.63 10.86
CA LYS A 602 14.52 -7.77 10.98
C LYS A 602 13.72 -6.62 10.39
N THR A 603 14.34 -5.85 9.49
CA THR A 603 13.62 -4.94 8.60
C THR A 603 13.14 -5.69 7.35
N LEU A 604 12.05 -5.19 6.76
CA LEU A 604 11.44 -5.80 5.57
C LEU A 604 12.33 -5.60 4.34
N GLN A 605 12.51 -6.65 3.57
CA GLN A 605 13.15 -6.59 2.26
C GLN A 605 12.14 -6.75 1.12
N HIS A 606 11.13 -7.62 1.28
CA HIS A 606 10.13 -7.86 0.23
C HIS A 606 8.70 -7.89 0.78
N GLY A 607 7.93 -6.83 0.48
CA GLY A 607 6.50 -6.70 0.75
C GLY A 607 5.58 -6.92 -0.47
N GLY A 608 6.13 -7.44 -1.57
CA GLY A 608 5.58 -7.37 -2.93
C GLY A 608 6.44 -6.46 -3.83
N VAL A 609 6.44 -6.67 -5.16
CA VAL A 609 7.16 -5.81 -6.12
C VAL A 609 6.20 -4.82 -6.76
N VAL A 610 6.63 -3.57 -6.87
CA VAL A 610 5.93 -2.47 -7.56
C VAL A 610 6.70 -2.09 -8.81
N LEU A 611 6.02 -2.02 -9.95
CA LEU A 611 6.62 -1.62 -11.23
C LEU A 611 6.77 -0.10 -11.34
N GLY A 612 7.77 0.33 -12.11
CA GLY A 612 8.17 1.72 -12.28
C GLY A 612 8.91 2.32 -11.08
N LEU A 613 8.85 1.69 -9.90
CA LEU A 613 9.59 2.10 -8.71
C LEU A 613 11.09 2.04 -8.97
N GLY A 614 11.81 3.15 -8.75
CA GLY A 614 13.24 3.25 -9.08
C GLY A 614 13.56 3.14 -10.59
N GLY A 615 12.56 3.35 -11.46
CA GLY A 615 12.72 3.38 -12.92
C GLY A 615 12.44 2.05 -13.65
N VAL A 616 12.35 0.92 -12.94
CA VAL A 616 11.94 -0.38 -13.52
C VAL A 616 11.01 -1.11 -12.57
N ALA A 617 11.49 -1.55 -11.41
CA ALA A 617 10.69 -2.21 -10.39
C ALA A 617 11.45 -2.19 -9.06
N GLY A 618 10.71 -2.17 -7.95
CA GLY A 618 11.28 -2.14 -6.60
C GLY A 618 10.43 -2.87 -5.59
N HIS A 619 10.99 -3.10 -4.40
CA HIS A 619 10.30 -3.81 -3.33
C HIS A 619 9.50 -2.86 -2.46
N SER A 620 8.22 -3.14 -2.27
CA SER A 620 7.37 -2.31 -1.41
C SER A 620 7.76 -2.40 0.07
N HIS A 621 7.64 -1.27 0.76
CA HIS A 621 7.86 -1.09 2.20
C HIS A 621 9.26 -1.53 2.67
N LYS A 622 10.26 -1.46 1.80
CA LYS A 622 11.63 -1.83 2.14
C LYS A 622 12.11 -1.06 3.37
N HIS A 623 12.85 -1.73 4.24
CA HIS A 623 13.37 -1.23 5.51
C HIS A 623 12.33 -0.95 6.60
N PHE A 624 11.04 -1.20 6.36
CA PHE A 624 10.03 -1.10 7.43
C PHE A 624 10.30 -2.14 8.51
N ALA A 625 10.00 -1.80 9.77
CA ALA A 625 10.11 -2.76 10.85
C ALA A 625 9.18 -3.96 10.63
N SER A 626 9.61 -5.16 11.03
CA SER A 626 8.82 -6.40 10.87
C SER A 626 7.43 -6.39 11.53
N ASP A 627 7.22 -5.55 12.54
CA ASP A 627 5.94 -5.34 13.21
C ASP A 627 5.06 -4.28 12.53
N SER A 628 5.60 -3.51 11.58
CA SER A 628 4.87 -2.47 10.87
C SER A 628 3.67 -3.04 10.12
N SER A 629 2.62 -2.23 10.01
CA SER A 629 1.44 -2.60 9.25
C SER A 629 1.52 -2.19 7.78
N GLY A 630 2.41 -1.26 7.44
CA GLY A 630 2.48 -0.66 6.11
C GLY A 630 1.24 0.15 5.74
N TYR A 631 1.25 0.61 4.48
CA TYR A 631 0.17 1.38 3.86
C TYR A 631 -1.14 0.61 3.93
N TYR A 632 -2.18 1.20 4.53
CA TYR A 632 -3.50 0.58 4.71
C TYR A 632 -3.45 -0.90 5.11
N ARG A 633 -2.55 -1.25 6.04
CA ARG A 633 -2.37 -2.61 6.58
C ARG A 633 -1.89 -3.66 5.56
N ARG A 634 -1.43 -3.28 4.37
CA ARG A 634 -0.98 -4.22 3.32
C ARG A 634 0.11 -5.22 3.78
N LEU A 635 0.93 -4.89 4.77
CA LEU A 635 1.92 -5.84 5.31
C LEU A 635 1.36 -6.89 6.27
N LYS A 636 0.05 -6.85 6.57
CA LYS A 636 -0.63 -7.80 7.46
C LYS A 636 -1.61 -8.73 6.75
N ILE A 637 -1.91 -8.44 5.48
CA ILE A 637 -2.94 -9.12 4.70
C ILE A 637 -2.40 -9.63 3.37
N VAL A 638 -3.05 -10.64 2.83
CA VAL A 638 -2.73 -11.17 1.51
C VAL A 638 -3.13 -10.13 0.46
N SER A 639 -2.32 -9.96 -0.57
CA SER A 639 -2.57 -8.99 -1.64
C SER A 639 -2.09 -9.53 -2.97
N ASN A 640 -2.82 -9.19 -4.03
CA ASN A 640 -2.29 -9.35 -5.37
C ASN A 640 -1.22 -8.28 -5.62
N TYR A 641 -0.16 -8.69 -6.32
CA TYR A 641 0.86 -7.81 -6.88
C TYR A 641 1.10 -8.20 -8.33
N THR A 642 1.61 -7.29 -9.14
CA THR A 642 1.94 -7.63 -10.53
C THR A 642 3.19 -8.50 -10.59
N ALA A 643 4.13 -8.35 -9.64
CA ALA A 643 5.30 -9.20 -9.51
C ALA A 643 5.64 -9.53 -8.05
N VAL A 644 6.35 -10.65 -7.87
CA VAL A 644 6.99 -11.09 -6.62
C VAL A 644 8.40 -11.58 -6.94
N THR A 645 9.28 -11.62 -5.94
CA THR A 645 10.69 -11.97 -6.21
C THR A 645 10.94 -13.47 -6.27
N ALA A 646 11.83 -13.91 -7.17
CA ALA A 646 12.30 -15.29 -7.26
C ALA A 646 13.24 -15.71 -6.11
N ALA A 647 13.60 -14.80 -5.20
CA ALA A 647 14.31 -15.19 -3.98
C ALA A 647 13.53 -16.21 -3.14
N CYS A 648 12.18 -16.20 -3.23
CA CYS A 648 11.29 -17.26 -2.78
C CYS A 648 9.95 -17.16 -3.53
N LEU A 649 9.80 -17.91 -4.63
CA LEU A 649 8.65 -17.88 -5.53
C LEU A 649 8.15 -19.29 -5.82
N MET A 650 6.88 -19.55 -5.52
CA MET A 650 6.21 -20.82 -5.86
C MET A 650 5.28 -20.65 -7.06
N ILE A 651 5.28 -21.63 -7.95
CA ILE A 651 4.43 -21.65 -9.14
C ILE A 651 4.09 -23.08 -9.52
N ARG A 652 2.95 -23.30 -10.21
CA ARG A 652 2.65 -24.61 -10.78
C ARG A 652 3.59 -24.91 -11.94
N LYS A 653 4.08 -26.15 -12.00
CA LYS A 653 5.06 -26.56 -13.00
C LYS A 653 4.57 -26.32 -14.42
N GLU A 654 3.29 -26.60 -14.70
CA GLU A 654 2.70 -26.37 -16.01
C GLU A 654 2.72 -24.90 -16.45
N ILE A 655 2.45 -23.94 -15.53
CA ILE A 655 2.50 -22.51 -15.86
C ILE A 655 3.94 -22.08 -16.14
N PHE A 656 4.91 -22.56 -15.36
CA PHE A 656 6.33 -22.24 -15.58
C PHE A 656 6.76 -22.56 -17.01
N PHE A 657 6.35 -23.73 -17.53
CA PHE A 657 6.64 -24.11 -18.92
C PHE A 657 5.74 -23.43 -19.93
N GLU A 658 4.49 -23.10 -19.59
CA GLU A 658 3.56 -22.35 -20.44
C GLU A 658 4.14 -20.97 -20.83
N VAL A 659 4.85 -20.31 -19.91
CA VAL A 659 5.52 -19.01 -20.15
C VAL A 659 6.97 -19.12 -20.62
N ASN A 660 7.43 -20.33 -20.98
CA ASN A 660 8.81 -20.63 -21.36
C ASN A 660 9.88 -20.28 -20.30
N GLY A 661 9.57 -20.50 -19.02
CA GLY A 661 10.52 -20.31 -17.91
C GLY A 661 11.00 -18.87 -17.73
N LEU A 662 12.14 -18.70 -17.07
CA LEU A 662 12.81 -17.40 -16.88
C LEU A 662 13.53 -16.97 -18.16
N GLU A 663 13.54 -15.67 -18.45
CA GLU A 663 14.29 -15.10 -19.58
C GLU A 663 15.80 -15.21 -19.36
N GLU A 664 16.50 -15.87 -20.26
CA GLU A 664 17.93 -16.17 -20.13
C GLU A 664 18.83 -14.99 -20.49
N GLU A 665 18.31 -13.99 -21.21
CA GLU A 665 19.01 -12.71 -21.42
C GLU A 665 19.08 -11.87 -20.14
N LEU A 666 18.10 -12.03 -19.23
CA LEU A 666 18.10 -11.45 -17.89
C LEU A 666 18.87 -12.37 -16.94
N GLN A 667 20.19 -12.25 -16.95
CA GLN A 667 21.07 -13.17 -16.25
C GLN A 667 20.97 -13.03 -14.74
N VAL A 668 20.70 -11.82 -14.23
CA VAL A 668 20.88 -11.50 -12.81
C VAL A 668 19.78 -10.63 -12.23
N ALA A 669 19.42 -9.51 -12.85
CA ALA A 669 18.35 -8.64 -12.37
C ALA A 669 17.07 -8.80 -13.20
N PHE A 670 15.93 -8.48 -12.57
CA PHE A 670 14.60 -8.39 -13.19
C PHE A 670 14.07 -9.65 -13.89
N ASN A 671 14.77 -10.79 -13.83
CA ASN A 671 14.28 -12.06 -14.38
C ASN A 671 12.96 -12.49 -13.73
N ASP A 672 12.77 -12.22 -12.43
CA ASP A 672 11.55 -12.47 -11.68
C ASP A 672 10.42 -11.51 -12.07
N VAL A 673 10.75 -10.24 -12.33
CA VAL A 673 9.82 -9.24 -12.84
C VAL A 673 9.29 -9.63 -14.22
N ASP A 674 10.17 -9.94 -15.18
CA ASP A 674 9.77 -10.42 -16.50
C ASP A 674 8.92 -11.69 -16.39
N PHE A 675 9.37 -12.66 -15.59
CA PHE A 675 8.64 -13.91 -15.40
C PHE A 675 7.23 -13.69 -14.87
N CYS A 676 7.09 -12.90 -13.81
CA CYS A 676 5.79 -12.56 -13.26
C CYS A 676 4.91 -11.81 -14.26
N LEU A 677 5.48 -10.96 -15.10
CA LEU A 677 4.77 -10.24 -16.16
C LEU A 677 4.32 -11.16 -17.30
N LYS A 678 5.10 -12.17 -17.69
CA LYS A 678 4.67 -13.21 -18.63
C LYS A 678 3.50 -14.01 -18.07
N VAL A 679 3.58 -14.42 -16.81
CA VAL A 679 2.51 -15.13 -16.09
C VAL A 679 1.24 -14.26 -16.00
N TRP A 680 1.40 -12.99 -15.63
CA TRP A 680 0.31 -12.03 -15.55
C TRP A 680 -0.35 -11.77 -16.92
N SER A 681 0.45 -11.70 -17.99
CA SER A 681 -0.05 -11.49 -19.36
C SER A 681 -0.89 -12.65 -19.91
N LEU A 682 -0.73 -13.86 -19.36
CA LEU A 682 -1.63 -15.00 -19.63
C LEU A 682 -2.90 -14.97 -18.78
N GLY A 683 -3.04 -13.96 -17.92
CA GLY A 683 -4.20 -13.74 -17.08
C GLY A 683 -4.16 -14.48 -15.74
N TYR A 684 -3.00 -14.90 -15.27
CA TYR A 684 -2.86 -15.39 -13.89
C TYR A 684 -2.60 -14.22 -12.92
N ASN A 685 -3.07 -14.34 -11.69
CA ASN A 685 -2.78 -13.37 -10.64
C ASN A 685 -1.54 -13.79 -9.86
N ASN A 686 -0.63 -12.84 -9.59
CA ASN A 686 0.48 -13.07 -8.66
C ASN A 686 0.08 -12.60 -7.25
N LEU A 687 0.63 -13.25 -6.23
CA LEU A 687 0.18 -13.12 -4.84
C LEU A 687 1.37 -12.99 -3.89
N TRP A 688 1.26 -12.11 -2.91
CA TRP A 688 2.24 -12.00 -1.82
C TRP A 688 1.63 -12.39 -0.47
N LEU A 689 2.39 -13.17 0.32
CA LEU A 689 1.94 -13.73 1.60
C LEU A 689 2.69 -13.11 2.79
N PRO A 690 2.04 -12.27 3.63
CA PRO A 690 2.68 -11.62 4.77
C PRO A 690 3.09 -12.57 5.91
N HIS A 691 2.40 -13.70 6.03
CA HIS A 691 2.58 -14.68 7.12
C HIS A 691 3.61 -15.77 6.79
N VAL A 692 4.00 -15.89 5.53
CA VAL A 692 5.07 -16.77 5.06
C VAL A 692 6.38 -16.00 5.14
N LYS A 693 7.21 -16.27 6.14
CA LYS A 693 8.37 -15.43 6.48
C LYS A 693 9.67 -16.20 6.35
N LEU A 694 10.66 -15.57 5.71
CA LEU A 694 12.03 -16.03 5.62
C LEU A 694 13.00 -14.86 5.86
N TYR A 695 14.21 -15.14 6.31
CA TYR A 695 15.32 -14.22 6.12
C TYR A 695 15.91 -14.42 4.72
N HIS A 696 16.38 -13.35 4.13
CA HIS A 696 17.20 -13.38 2.91
C HIS A 696 18.40 -12.48 3.13
N TYR A 697 19.59 -13.06 3.06
CA TYR A 697 20.83 -12.39 3.47
C TYR A 697 21.44 -11.49 2.39
N GLU A 698 20.82 -11.44 1.22
CA GLU A 698 21.07 -10.61 0.02
C GLU A 698 22.52 -10.42 -0.40
N SER A 699 22.82 -10.81 -1.65
CA SER A 699 24.10 -10.54 -2.31
C SER A 699 25.33 -11.06 -1.54
N LYS A 700 25.17 -11.94 -0.55
CA LYS A 700 26.29 -12.60 0.14
C LYS A 700 27.13 -13.43 -0.82
N SER A 701 26.48 -14.12 -1.76
CA SER A 701 27.14 -14.99 -2.73
C SER A 701 27.61 -14.28 -4.00
N ARG A 702 26.92 -13.20 -4.39
CA ARG A 702 27.15 -12.47 -5.66
C ARG A 702 28.00 -11.20 -5.51
N GLY A 703 27.98 -10.54 -4.33
CA GLY A 703 28.52 -9.19 -4.14
C GLY A 703 27.62 -8.09 -4.74
N TYR A 704 28.01 -6.83 -4.57
CA TYR A 704 27.30 -5.66 -5.09
C TYR A 704 27.61 -5.40 -6.58
N GLU A 705 26.87 -4.50 -7.24
CA GLU A 705 27.10 -4.06 -8.63
C GLU A 705 28.26 -3.04 -8.70
N ASP A 706 29.45 -3.48 -8.33
CA ASP A 706 30.62 -2.65 -8.03
C ASP A 706 31.70 -2.64 -9.12
N THR A 707 31.55 -3.43 -10.19
CA THR A 707 32.48 -3.44 -11.32
C THR A 707 31.86 -2.84 -12.59
N PRO A 708 32.66 -2.26 -13.51
CA PRO A 708 32.14 -1.72 -14.77
C PRO A 708 31.35 -2.74 -15.59
N GLU A 709 31.78 -4.00 -15.62
CA GLU A 709 31.11 -5.08 -16.35
C GLU A 709 29.74 -5.40 -15.75
N LYS A 710 29.65 -5.45 -14.42
CA LYS A 710 28.40 -5.66 -13.68
C LYS A 710 27.41 -4.51 -13.92
N GLN A 711 27.89 -3.27 -13.84
CA GLN A 711 27.09 -2.08 -14.12
C GLN A 711 26.59 -2.03 -15.57
N LEU A 712 27.45 -2.35 -16.55
CA LEU A 712 27.07 -2.42 -17.95
C LEU A 712 26.01 -3.51 -18.21
N ARG A 713 26.16 -4.69 -17.60
CA ARG A 713 25.15 -5.75 -17.67
C ARG A 713 23.83 -5.27 -17.05
N PHE A 714 23.86 -4.71 -15.84
CA PHE A 714 22.67 -4.22 -15.15
C PHE A 714 21.94 -3.14 -15.96
N ALA A 715 22.67 -2.20 -16.56
CA ALA A 715 22.11 -1.21 -17.48
C ALA A 715 21.46 -1.87 -18.71
N GLY A 716 22.09 -2.90 -19.28
CA GLY A 716 21.52 -3.69 -20.38
C GLY A 716 20.21 -4.40 -19.98
N GLU A 717 20.15 -5.00 -18.79
CA GLU A 717 18.94 -5.65 -18.27
C GLU A 717 17.82 -4.64 -18.01
N ILE A 718 18.14 -3.43 -17.53
CA ILE A 718 17.18 -2.31 -17.40
C ILE A 718 16.56 -1.97 -18.76
N GLU A 719 17.39 -1.74 -19.77
CA GLU A 719 16.93 -1.38 -21.10
C GLU A 719 16.11 -2.51 -21.73
N TRP A 720 16.49 -3.77 -21.52
CA TRP A 720 15.73 -4.93 -21.96
C TRP A 720 14.30 -4.91 -21.42
N VAL A 721 14.15 -4.75 -20.10
CA VAL A 721 12.83 -4.74 -19.44
C VAL A 721 12.00 -3.54 -19.87
N LYS A 722 12.61 -2.35 -19.97
CA LYS A 722 11.93 -1.14 -20.46
C LYS A 722 11.44 -1.31 -21.89
N ASN A 723 12.25 -1.87 -22.78
CA ASN A 723 11.87 -2.08 -24.17
C ASN A 723 10.70 -3.05 -24.31
N ARG A 724 10.70 -4.14 -23.53
CA ARG A 724 9.64 -5.16 -23.57
C ARG A 724 8.35 -4.72 -22.87
N TRP A 725 8.46 -4.09 -21.70
CA TRP A 725 7.35 -3.89 -20.76
C TRP A 725 6.98 -2.42 -20.50
N SER A 726 7.51 -1.46 -21.28
CA SER A 726 7.28 0.00 -21.11
C SER A 726 5.84 0.42 -20.77
N LYS A 727 4.83 -0.19 -21.43
CA LYS A 727 3.42 0.16 -21.23
C LYS A 727 2.93 -0.09 -19.79
N ILE A 728 3.33 -1.20 -19.17
CA ILE A 728 2.86 -1.61 -17.83
C ILE A 728 3.75 -1.03 -16.72
N LEU A 729 5.04 -0.79 -16.97
CA LEU A 729 5.94 -0.20 -15.96
C LEU A 729 5.42 1.17 -15.44
N ASN A 730 4.74 1.92 -16.31
CA ASN A 730 4.17 3.21 -15.93
C ASN A 730 2.80 3.12 -15.25
N ASN A 731 2.11 1.98 -15.31
CA ASN A 731 0.76 1.80 -14.80
C ASN A 731 0.66 0.42 -14.14
N ASP A 732 1.26 0.25 -12.97
CA ASP A 732 1.17 -1.01 -12.21
C ASP A 732 -0.22 -1.17 -11.60
N PRO A 733 -1.03 -2.19 -11.96
CA PRO A 733 -2.37 -2.37 -11.38
C PRO A 733 -2.36 -2.57 -9.85
N ALA A 734 -1.24 -3.05 -9.29
CA ALA A 734 -1.11 -3.25 -7.84
C ALA A 734 -0.69 -1.99 -7.07
N TYR A 735 -0.52 -0.85 -7.75
CA TYR A 735 -0.01 0.41 -7.19
C TYR A 735 -0.72 1.63 -7.77
N ASN A 736 -1.25 2.50 -6.90
CA ASN A 736 -1.98 3.67 -7.35
C ASN A 736 -1.04 4.74 -7.97
N PRO A 737 -1.43 5.37 -9.10
CA PRO A 737 -0.60 6.38 -9.77
C PRO A 737 -0.36 7.66 -8.95
N ASN A 738 -1.15 7.92 -7.91
CA ASN A 738 -0.98 9.05 -6.99
C ASN A 738 0.09 8.82 -5.91
N LEU A 739 0.70 7.64 -5.88
CA LEU A 739 1.77 7.30 -4.95
C LEU A 739 3.14 7.48 -5.60
N SER A 740 4.16 7.76 -4.79
CA SER A 740 5.53 7.99 -5.24
C SER A 740 6.11 6.74 -5.91
N LYS A 741 6.81 6.93 -7.03
CA LYS A 741 7.66 5.90 -7.67
C LYS A 741 9.15 6.09 -7.37
N ASP A 742 9.48 7.07 -6.55
CA ASP A 742 10.86 7.37 -6.14
C ASP A 742 11.17 6.78 -4.76
N ARG A 743 10.13 6.50 -3.97
CA ARG A 743 10.24 6.02 -2.59
C ARG A 743 9.46 4.73 -2.39
N GLU A 744 10.08 3.77 -1.69
CA GLU A 744 9.53 2.44 -1.42
C GLU A 744 8.47 2.42 -0.30
N ASP A 745 7.98 3.57 0.16
CA ASP A 745 7.25 3.75 1.43
C ASP A 745 5.75 4.05 1.27
N PHE A 746 5.21 4.00 0.04
CA PHE A 746 3.83 4.39 -0.29
C PHE A 746 3.50 5.84 0.10
N SER A 747 4.50 6.72 0.11
CA SER A 747 4.28 8.15 0.24
C SER A 747 3.53 8.71 -0.97
N ILE A 748 2.89 9.85 -0.76
CA ILE A 748 2.15 10.55 -1.81
C ILE A 748 3.15 11.03 -2.88
N GLY A 749 2.83 10.78 -4.14
CA GLY A 749 3.59 11.26 -5.29
C GLY A 749 3.23 12.70 -5.64
N ILE A 750 3.92 13.27 -6.62
CA ILE A 750 3.50 14.53 -7.23
C ILE A 750 2.41 14.20 -8.25
N PRO A 751 1.24 14.89 -8.27
CA PRO A 751 0.29 14.74 -9.36
C PRO A 751 1.01 14.95 -10.68
N SER A 752 1.08 13.91 -11.50
CA SER A 752 1.71 13.98 -12.81
C SER A 752 0.67 14.34 -13.86
N GLU A 753 1.08 14.96 -14.97
CA GLU A 753 0.24 15.23 -16.14
C GLU A 753 -0.39 13.97 -16.78
N ILE A 754 -0.18 12.78 -16.19
CA ILE A 754 -0.86 11.51 -16.53
C ILE A 754 -2.39 11.67 -16.50
N TYR A 755 -2.91 12.65 -15.72
CA TYR A 755 -4.33 13.01 -15.72
C TYR A 755 -4.88 13.42 -17.10
N GLU A 756 -4.08 14.03 -17.97
CA GLU A 756 -4.55 14.52 -19.27
C GLU A 756 -4.42 13.49 -20.40
N ASN A 757 -3.40 12.63 -20.36
CA ASN A 757 -3.05 11.79 -21.52
C ASN A 757 -3.15 10.28 -21.32
N ASN A 758 -3.42 9.77 -20.12
CA ASN A 758 -3.67 8.34 -19.92
C ASN A 758 -4.57 8.09 -18.72
N LEU A 759 -5.88 8.24 -18.91
CA LEU A 759 -6.83 7.23 -18.40
C LEU A 759 -6.55 5.92 -19.16
N ASN A 760 -5.34 5.36 -19.02
CA ASN A 760 -5.12 3.93 -19.16
C ASN A 760 -5.76 3.31 -17.92
N ILE A 761 -7.09 3.45 -17.82
CA ILE A 761 -7.93 2.58 -17.04
C ILE A 761 -7.68 1.22 -17.68
N MET A 762 -6.70 0.49 -17.17
CA MET A 762 -6.53 -0.87 -17.59
C MET A 762 -7.79 -1.58 -17.14
N ARG A 763 -8.49 -2.14 -18.12
CA ARG A 763 -9.51 -3.13 -17.87
C ARG A 763 -8.90 -4.11 -16.86
N CYS A 764 -9.56 -4.36 -15.73
CA CYS A 764 -9.11 -5.40 -14.79
C CYS A 764 -9.22 -6.83 -15.39
N LYS A 765 -9.47 -6.93 -16.70
CA LYS A 765 -9.53 -8.16 -17.45
C LYS A 765 -8.26 -8.32 -18.27
N LYS A 766 -7.60 -9.44 -17.97
CA LYS A 766 -7.00 -10.40 -18.91
C LYS A 766 -7.44 -10.13 -20.35
N GLU A 767 -6.64 -9.40 -21.13
CA GLU A 767 -6.74 -9.56 -22.56
C GLU A 767 -6.41 -11.03 -22.83
N ASN A 768 -7.39 -11.80 -23.31
CA ASN A 768 -7.07 -13.08 -23.93
C ASN A 768 -6.13 -12.77 -25.09
N VAL A 769 -4.82 -12.95 -24.87
CA VAL A 769 -3.76 -12.87 -25.89
C VAL A 769 -3.98 -13.92 -26.99
N HIS A 770 -5.04 -14.73 -26.92
CA HIS A 770 -5.46 -15.60 -28.01
C HIS A 770 -5.92 -14.89 -29.30
N SER A 771 -6.10 -13.56 -29.32
CA SER A 771 -6.42 -12.85 -30.58
C SER A 771 -5.25 -12.10 -31.23
N ASN A 772 -4.05 -12.11 -30.66
CA ASN A 772 -2.84 -11.74 -31.38
C ASN A 772 -1.80 -12.82 -31.14
N LYS A 773 -1.53 -13.64 -32.16
CA LYS A 773 -0.22 -14.25 -32.32
C LYS A 773 0.81 -13.12 -32.46
N VAL A 774 1.18 -12.50 -31.34
CA VAL A 774 2.51 -11.95 -31.18
C VAL A 774 3.38 -13.19 -31.25
N ASN A 775 4.15 -13.31 -32.34
CA ASN A 775 5.19 -14.32 -32.41
C ASN A 775 6.08 -14.12 -31.18
N ILE A 776 5.98 -15.08 -30.25
CA ILE A 776 6.82 -15.23 -29.07
C ILE A 776 8.28 -15.25 -29.50
#